data_AF-A0AAE4ALK7-F1
#
_entry.id   AF-A0AAE4ALK7-F1
#
_cell.length_a   1.000
_cell.length_b   1.000
_cell.length_c   1.000
_cell.angle_alpha   90.00
_cell.angle_beta   90.00
_cell.angle_gamma   90.00
#
_symmetry.space_group_name_H-M   'P 1'
#
loop_
_entity.id
_entity.type
_entity.pdbx_description
1 polymer ?
#
loop_
_entity_poly.entity_id
_entity_poly.type
_entity_poly.pdbx_seq_one_letter_code
_entity_poly.pdbx_strand_id
1 'polypeptide(L)'
;MSTEYNADQIQILEGLEGVRRRPGMYIGSTAAKGLHHLVYEIVDNSVDEALAGYCSEIIVTINPDNSVTVEDNGRGIPVDIQKKAGISALEVVFTILHAGGKFGGGGYKVSGGLHGVGASVVNALSENLEVQVFRDQKIYEVRFSRGKITQPIGITGSCGSEQHGTRVHFLPDKEIFEETVYDYDTLRLRLRETAFLTKNLKIILRDEREENREDIFHFEGGIREFVSYLNRGKTALYEQVIYCEDVKDKVVVEVALQHNDSYNENIYTFVNNINTPEGGTHLTGFKNAITKTFNDYARANKLLKDSEDNLSGEDIREGMTAIVSVKVEDPQFEGQTKQKLGNSEVVGAVSSVVSEQLTYFLEQNPTVAKLICEKAILAQRARAAARKARDLTRRKSALDGMALPGKLADCSSKNPEECEIFIVEGDSAGGSAKTARSRATQAILPLRGKILNVEKARMDRVFGNAEIRAMITAFGTGIHEDFDISKLRYNKIIIMTDADVDGAHIATLMLTFIYRFMPELIKEGHVYLAQPPLYKLEKGQKLWYAYSDEELNSIITEVGRDQNNKIQRYKGLGEMDAEQLWETTMDPERRVLLRVNMDEESISELDLTFTTLMGDQVEPRREFIEANAKYVTNLDI
;
A
#
# COMPACT_ATOMS: atom_id res chain seq x y z
N MET A 1 45.25 2.23 -22.22
CA MET A 1 45.61 3.30 -21.29
C MET A 1 44.98 2.95 -19.96
N SER A 2 45.78 2.80 -18.90
CA SER A 2 45.24 2.64 -17.54
C SER A 2 44.62 3.97 -17.12
N THR A 3 43.31 3.99 -16.89
CA THR A 3 42.64 5.09 -16.20
C THR A 3 43.21 5.17 -14.79
N GLU A 4 44.14 6.10 -14.55
CA GLU A 4 44.67 6.37 -13.21
C GLU A 4 43.55 6.92 -12.33
N TYR A 5 43.23 6.23 -11.24
CA TYR A 5 42.29 6.69 -10.23
C TYR A 5 43.01 7.62 -9.24
N ASN A 6 42.83 8.93 -9.42
CA ASN A 6 43.48 9.97 -8.63
C ASN A 6 42.45 10.86 -7.89
N ALA A 7 42.92 11.78 -7.06
CA ALA A 7 42.05 12.63 -6.25
C ALA A 7 41.10 13.51 -7.08
N ASP A 8 41.49 13.89 -8.31
CA ASP A 8 40.67 14.72 -9.21
C ASP A 8 39.43 13.98 -9.74
N GLN A 9 39.38 12.64 -9.62
CA GLN A 9 38.22 11.82 -9.96
C GLN A 9 37.19 11.74 -8.82
N ILE A 10 37.51 12.26 -7.63
CA ILE A 10 36.56 12.38 -6.53
C ILE A 10 35.68 13.61 -6.77
N GLN A 11 34.46 13.38 -7.24
CA GLN A 11 33.49 14.44 -7.47
C GLN A 11 32.69 14.73 -6.19
N ILE A 12 32.76 15.98 -5.72
CA ILE A 12 31.91 16.50 -4.64
C ILE A 12 30.68 17.14 -5.29
N LEU A 13 29.48 16.71 -4.90
CA LEU A 13 28.23 17.30 -5.36
C LEU A 13 27.80 18.37 -4.36
N GLU A 14 27.71 19.62 -4.80
CA GLU A 14 27.35 20.75 -3.95
C GLU A 14 25.83 21.00 -3.95
N GLY A 15 25.30 21.48 -2.83
CA GLY A 15 23.88 21.83 -2.69
C GLY A 15 22.92 20.68 -3.03
N LEU A 16 22.02 20.91 -3.97
CA LEU A 16 20.99 19.96 -4.38
C LEU A 16 21.38 19.09 -5.59
N GLU A 17 22.62 19.18 -6.08
CA GLU A 17 23.09 18.35 -7.20
C GLU A 17 23.08 16.86 -6.86
N GLY A 18 23.37 16.51 -5.61
CA GLY A 18 23.29 15.14 -5.09
C GLY A 18 21.89 14.53 -5.25
N VAL A 19 20.86 15.32 -4.94
CA VAL A 19 19.45 14.90 -5.04
C VAL A 19 19.08 14.61 -6.50
N ARG A 20 19.42 15.52 -7.42
CA ARG A 20 19.11 15.36 -8.85
C ARG A 20 19.86 14.19 -9.50
N ARG A 21 21.09 13.90 -9.05
CA ARG A 21 21.88 12.77 -9.56
C ARG A 21 21.38 11.42 -9.07
N ARG A 22 20.82 11.37 -7.85
CA ARG A 22 20.35 10.13 -7.20
C ARG A 22 18.96 10.32 -6.55
N PRO A 23 17.92 10.66 -7.34
CA PRO A 23 16.59 10.99 -6.82
C PRO A 23 15.95 9.85 -6.03
N GLY A 24 16.13 8.60 -6.47
CA GLY A 24 15.58 7.43 -5.79
C GLY A 24 16.04 7.25 -4.34
N MET A 25 17.19 7.81 -3.93
CA MET A 25 17.62 7.77 -2.52
C MET A 25 16.77 8.67 -1.62
N TYR A 26 16.11 9.68 -2.18
CA TYR A 26 15.34 10.69 -1.45
C TYR A 26 13.83 10.44 -1.58
N ILE A 27 13.36 10.09 -2.77
CA ILE A 27 11.92 9.90 -3.06
C ILE A 27 11.54 8.45 -3.39
N GLY A 28 12.46 7.50 -3.22
CA GLY A 28 12.25 6.06 -3.45
C GLY A 28 12.34 5.64 -4.92
N SER A 29 11.68 6.34 -5.84
CA SER A 29 11.69 6.02 -7.28
C SER A 29 11.56 7.27 -8.15
N THR A 30 11.79 7.15 -9.45
CA THR A 30 11.51 8.19 -10.47
C THR A 30 10.28 7.88 -11.33
N ALA A 31 9.53 6.85 -10.93
CA ALA A 31 8.26 6.47 -11.53
C ALA A 31 7.09 7.19 -10.81
N ALA A 32 5.84 6.82 -11.14
CA ALA A 32 4.63 7.37 -10.55
C ALA A 32 4.69 7.51 -9.02
N LYS A 33 5.19 6.49 -8.29
CA LYS A 33 5.29 6.57 -6.82
C LYS A 33 6.14 7.76 -6.34
N GLY A 34 7.31 7.96 -6.94
CA GLY A 34 8.18 9.08 -6.59
C GLY A 34 7.60 10.43 -6.97
N LEU A 35 6.85 10.49 -8.07
CA LEU A 35 6.16 11.70 -8.52
C LEU A 35 5.14 12.17 -7.47
N HIS A 36 4.26 11.27 -7.00
CA HIS A 36 3.25 11.59 -5.98
C HIS A 36 3.87 11.95 -4.64
N HIS A 37 5.00 11.32 -4.30
CA HIS A 37 5.72 11.62 -3.06
C HIS A 37 6.19 13.08 -2.97
N LEU A 38 6.42 13.77 -4.10
CA LEU A 38 6.69 15.21 -4.09
C LEU A 38 5.52 16.02 -3.50
N VAL A 39 4.29 15.63 -3.82
CA VAL A 39 3.08 16.28 -3.29
C VAL A 39 2.97 16.01 -1.79
N TYR A 40 3.22 14.76 -1.38
CA TYR A 40 3.14 14.35 0.02
C TYR A 40 4.10 15.16 0.90
N GLU A 41 5.34 15.38 0.47
CA GLU A 41 6.33 16.15 1.24
C GLU A 41 5.90 17.61 1.47
N ILE A 42 5.18 18.23 0.52
CA ILE A 42 4.66 19.59 0.71
C ILE A 42 3.42 19.58 1.60
N VAL A 43 2.47 18.68 1.35
CA VAL A 43 1.25 18.54 2.15
C VAL A 43 1.58 18.21 3.61
N ASP A 44 2.54 17.32 3.88
CA ASP A 44 2.94 16.94 5.23
C ASP A 44 3.48 18.13 6.03
N ASN A 45 4.15 19.09 5.38
CA ASN A 45 4.56 20.34 6.05
C ASN A 45 3.35 21.21 6.43
N SER A 46 2.34 21.29 5.57
CA SER A 46 1.09 22.00 5.87
C SER A 46 0.27 21.29 6.95
N VAL A 47 0.31 19.95 7.00
CA VAL A 47 -0.31 19.13 8.05
C VAL A 47 0.41 19.31 9.39
N ASP A 48 1.74 19.46 9.40
CA ASP A 48 2.49 19.78 10.61
C ASP A 48 2.03 21.12 11.24
N GLU A 49 1.69 22.12 10.41
CA GLU A 49 1.06 23.38 10.87
C GLU A 49 -0.33 23.15 11.47
N ALA A 50 -1.10 22.20 10.91
CA ALA A 50 -2.42 21.83 11.43
C ALA A 50 -2.31 21.09 12.77
N LEU A 51 -1.36 20.16 12.89
CA LEU A 51 -1.05 19.47 14.15
C LEU A 51 -0.57 20.43 15.24
N ALA A 52 0.10 21.53 14.85
CA ALA A 52 0.48 22.61 15.75
C ALA A 52 -0.68 23.55 16.11
N GLY A 53 -1.85 23.41 15.47
CA GLY A 53 -3.07 24.16 15.75
C GLY A 53 -3.17 25.51 15.03
N TYR A 54 -2.38 25.73 13.97
CA TYR A 54 -2.37 26.99 13.22
C TYR A 54 -2.98 26.92 11.82
N CYS A 55 -3.10 25.72 11.26
CA CYS A 55 -3.73 25.48 9.95
C CYS A 55 -5.05 24.71 10.14
N SER A 56 -6.07 25.11 9.39
CA SER A 56 -7.40 24.47 9.37
C SER A 56 -7.84 24.07 7.96
N GLU A 57 -7.21 24.60 6.91
CA GLU A 57 -7.55 24.30 5.52
C GLU A 57 -6.29 24.14 4.67
N ILE A 58 -6.26 23.06 3.88
CA ILE A 58 -5.25 22.79 2.87
C ILE A 58 -5.95 22.57 1.53
N ILE A 59 -5.44 23.19 0.47
CA ILE A 59 -5.95 23.05 -0.90
C ILE A 59 -4.82 22.49 -1.77
N VAL A 60 -5.07 21.36 -2.42
CA VAL A 60 -4.17 20.72 -3.37
C VAL A 60 -4.82 20.78 -4.75
N THR A 61 -4.15 21.40 -5.72
CA THR A 61 -4.68 21.57 -7.07
C THR A 61 -3.72 20.97 -8.09
N ILE A 62 -4.20 20.05 -8.92
CA ILE A 62 -3.53 19.55 -10.12
C ILE A 62 -3.94 20.48 -11.27
N ASN A 63 -2.98 21.20 -11.84
CA ASN A 63 -3.21 22.19 -12.88
C ASN A 63 -3.24 21.55 -14.29
N PRO A 64 -3.76 22.26 -15.31
CA PRO A 64 -3.82 21.76 -16.70
C PRO A 64 -2.48 21.31 -17.30
N ASP A 65 -1.36 21.87 -16.84
CA ASP A 65 0.00 21.54 -17.29
C ASP A 65 0.66 20.40 -16.49
N ASN A 66 -0.10 19.74 -15.61
CA ASN A 66 0.37 18.78 -14.61
C ASN A 66 1.36 19.36 -13.59
N SER A 67 1.39 20.68 -13.37
CA SER A 67 1.98 21.24 -12.14
C SER A 67 1.02 21.05 -10.95
N VAL A 68 1.57 21.05 -9.73
CA VAL A 68 0.77 20.95 -8.50
C VAL A 68 0.93 22.23 -7.69
N THR A 69 -0.19 22.70 -7.14
CA THR A 69 -0.22 23.80 -6.17
C THR A 69 -0.76 23.31 -4.85
N VAL A 70 -0.02 23.55 -3.77
CA VAL A 70 -0.46 23.28 -2.39
C VAL A 70 -0.54 24.62 -1.66
N GLU A 71 -1.71 24.91 -1.10
CA GLU A 71 -2.00 26.12 -0.33
C GLU A 71 -2.44 25.72 1.07
N ASP A 72 -1.89 26.37 2.10
CA ASP A 72 -2.34 26.24 3.47
C ASP A 72 -2.64 27.60 4.08
N ASN A 73 -3.48 27.60 5.11
CA ASN A 73 -3.73 28.76 5.95
C ASN A 73 -2.96 28.68 7.29
N GLY A 74 -1.75 28.12 7.30
CA GLY A 74 -0.90 28.05 8.50
C GLY A 74 -0.23 29.39 8.83
N ARG A 75 0.84 29.37 9.64
CA ARG A 75 1.58 30.59 10.03
C ARG A 75 2.37 31.23 8.88
N GLY A 76 2.63 30.49 7.81
CA GLY A 76 3.55 30.86 6.74
C GLY A 76 5.02 30.59 7.11
N ILE A 77 5.78 30.06 6.15
CA ILE A 77 7.22 29.81 6.32
C ILE A 77 7.94 31.12 6.71
N PRO A 78 8.85 31.12 7.71
CA PRO A 78 9.56 32.33 8.11
C PRO A 78 10.34 32.97 6.95
N VAL A 79 10.18 34.29 6.77
CA VAL A 79 10.83 35.06 5.70
C VAL A 79 12.06 35.83 6.18
N ASP A 80 12.27 35.88 7.49
CA ASP A 80 13.41 36.56 8.12
C ASP A 80 14.74 35.90 7.76
N ILE A 81 15.83 36.65 7.86
CA ILE A 81 17.19 36.14 7.63
C ILE A 81 17.57 35.11 8.71
N GLN A 82 17.97 33.92 8.27
CA GLN A 82 18.49 32.87 9.14
C GLN A 82 19.94 33.20 9.51
N LYS A 83 20.22 33.37 10.81
CA LYS A 83 21.48 33.93 11.33
C LYS A 83 22.76 33.18 10.93
N LYS A 84 22.70 31.85 10.77
CA LYS A 84 23.85 31.01 10.39
C LYS A 84 24.07 30.98 8.88
N ALA A 85 23.00 30.95 8.09
CA ALA A 85 23.06 30.83 6.64
C ALA A 85 23.22 32.20 5.94
N GLY A 86 22.80 33.30 6.59
CA GLY A 86 22.90 34.65 6.03
C GLY A 86 21.89 34.97 4.92
N ILE A 87 20.99 34.04 4.59
CA ILE A 87 19.90 34.15 3.62
C ILE A 87 18.53 33.98 4.31
N SER A 88 17.43 34.25 3.59
CA SER A 88 16.08 34.12 4.17
C SER A 88 15.79 32.68 4.61
N ALA A 89 15.07 32.50 5.72
CA ALA A 89 14.71 31.16 6.18
C ALA A 89 13.85 30.40 5.15
N LEU A 90 13.03 31.10 4.37
CA LEU A 90 12.31 30.56 3.22
C LEU A 90 13.27 29.95 2.19
N GLU A 91 14.30 30.69 1.80
CA GLU A 91 15.32 30.19 0.86
C GLU A 91 16.10 29.01 1.45
N VAL A 92 16.46 29.06 2.74
CA VAL A 92 17.14 27.95 3.44
C VAL A 92 16.33 26.65 3.33
N VAL A 93 15.02 26.70 3.61
CA VAL A 93 14.14 25.51 3.60
C VAL A 93 14.11 24.82 2.24
N PHE A 94 14.17 25.58 1.15
CA PHE A 94 14.09 25.05 -0.21
C PHE A 94 15.44 24.80 -0.89
N THR A 95 16.57 25.26 -0.32
CA THR A 95 17.90 25.13 -0.96
C THR A 95 18.93 24.34 -0.15
N ILE A 96 18.72 24.18 1.16
CA ILE A 96 19.66 23.50 2.06
C ILE A 96 19.02 22.22 2.59
N LEU A 97 19.70 21.09 2.42
CA LEU A 97 19.30 19.81 3.01
C LEU A 97 19.46 19.85 4.53
N HIS A 98 18.58 19.15 5.25
CA HIS A 98 18.58 19.07 6.71
C HIS A 98 18.38 20.43 7.39
N ALA A 99 17.60 21.31 6.77
CA ALA A 99 17.28 22.62 7.29
C ALA A 99 15.78 22.77 7.54
N GLY A 100 15.39 23.03 8.79
CA GLY A 100 13.99 23.23 9.16
C GLY A 100 13.81 23.54 10.65
N GLY A 101 12.66 24.10 11.00
CA GLY A 101 12.29 24.42 12.40
C GLY A 101 12.04 23.20 13.30
N LYS A 102 12.17 21.99 12.73
CA LYS A 102 11.86 20.69 13.36
C LYS A 102 13.00 20.16 14.25
N PHE A 103 14.23 20.65 14.08
CA PHE A 103 15.42 20.17 14.81
C PHE A 103 15.75 20.92 16.12
N GLY A 104 14.99 21.96 16.46
CA GLY A 104 15.32 22.88 17.56
C GLY A 104 14.32 22.89 18.72
N GLY A 105 13.34 21.98 18.75
CA GLY A 105 12.30 21.87 19.78
C GLY A 105 11.31 23.06 19.89
N GLY A 106 11.56 24.17 19.18
CA GLY A 106 10.75 25.39 19.28
C GLY A 106 9.70 25.60 18.19
N GLY A 107 9.84 24.99 17.01
CA GLY A 107 8.95 25.22 15.87
C GLY A 107 7.70 24.35 15.83
N TYR A 108 7.89 23.05 16.11
CA TYR A 108 6.84 22.02 16.16
C TYR A 108 7.16 21.06 17.31
N LYS A 109 6.15 20.71 18.13
CA LYS A 109 6.30 19.71 19.21
C LYS A 109 6.12 18.27 18.72
N VAL A 110 5.38 18.10 17.62
CA VAL A 110 5.08 16.83 16.96
C VAL A 110 5.06 17.12 15.47
N SER A 111 5.75 16.32 14.67
CA SER A 111 5.76 16.45 13.21
C SER A 111 6.01 15.12 12.51
N GLY A 112 5.41 14.91 11.34
CA GLY A 112 5.69 13.75 10.47
C GLY A 112 7.03 13.89 9.72
N GLY A 113 7.42 15.10 9.35
CA GLY A 113 8.70 15.34 8.69
C GLY A 113 9.87 15.39 9.67
N LEU A 114 10.80 14.43 9.62
CA LEU A 114 11.89 14.32 10.62
C LEU A 114 13.26 14.75 10.10
N HIS A 115 13.44 14.79 8.78
CA HIS A 115 14.76 14.90 8.17
C HIS A 115 15.07 16.30 7.59
N GLY A 116 14.08 17.18 7.49
CA GLY A 116 14.26 18.54 6.96
C GLY A 116 14.82 18.58 5.53
N VAL A 117 14.44 17.60 4.70
CA VAL A 117 14.88 17.48 3.30
C VAL A 117 13.73 17.59 2.29
N GLY A 118 12.48 17.40 2.71
CA GLY A 118 11.32 17.29 1.80
C GLY A 118 11.19 18.45 0.81
N ALA A 119 10.98 19.67 1.31
CA ALA A 119 10.78 20.85 0.47
C ALA A 119 11.97 21.14 -0.48
N SER A 120 13.21 20.93 -0.02
CA SER A 120 14.40 21.11 -0.84
C SER A 120 14.57 20.01 -1.90
N VAL A 121 14.16 18.78 -1.61
CA VAL A 121 14.07 17.70 -2.60
C VAL A 121 13.02 18.02 -3.67
N VAL A 122 11.84 18.51 -3.28
CA VAL A 122 10.80 18.95 -4.24
C VAL A 122 11.34 20.04 -5.15
N ASN A 123 12.05 21.04 -4.60
CA ASN A 123 12.70 22.07 -5.40
C ASN A 123 13.76 21.50 -6.36
N ALA A 124 14.60 20.59 -5.88
CA ALA A 124 15.64 19.97 -6.68
C ALA A 124 15.06 19.21 -7.89
N LEU A 125 13.93 18.53 -7.69
CA LEU A 125 13.32 17.64 -8.67
C LEU A 125 12.22 18.30 -9.51
N SER A 126 12.02 19.61 -9.35
CA SER A 126 11.09 20.41 -10.15
C SER A 126 11.82 21.20 -11.22
N GLU A 127 11.23 21.32 -12.41
CA GLU A 127 11.72 22.22 -13.45
C GLU A 127 11.59 23.67 -12.99
N ASN A 128 10.44 24.03 -12.44
CA ASN A 128 10.12 25.32 -11.87
C ASN A 128 9.40 25.14 -10.53
N LEU A 129 9.72 25.99 -9.56
CA LEU A 129 9.05 26.03 -8.26
C LEU A 129 8.88 27.49 -7.82
N GLU A 130 7.67 27.87 -7.45
CA GLU A 130 7.31 29.18 -6.91
C GLU A 130 6.75 29.02 -5.49
N VAL A 131 7.22 29.84 -4.57
CA VAL A 131 6.67 29.88 -3.19
C VAL A 131 6.21 31.27 -2.88
N GLN A 132 4.96 31.39 -2.45
CA GLN A 132 4.36 32.60 -1.92
C GLN A 132 4.05 32.42 -0.43
N VAL A 133 4.48 33.37 0.39
CA VAL A 133 4.17 33.42 1.83
C VAL A 133 3.32 34.65 2.10
N PHE A 134 2.14 34.41 2.69
CA PHE A 134 1.22 35.44 3.12
C PHE A 134 1.48 35.72 4.60
N ARG A 135 2.07 36.87 4.92
CA ARG A 135 2.43 37.21 6.30
C ARG A 135 2.58 38.72 6.47
N ASP A 136 2.12 39.24 7.62
CA ASP A 136 2.23 40.65 7.97
C ASP A 136 1.65 41.60 6.88
N GLN A 137 0.49 41.23 6.31
CA GLN A 137 -0.19 41.95 5.21
C GLN A 137 0.63 42.06 3.91
N LYS A 138 1.66 41.23 3.75
CA LYS A 138 2.55 41.21 2.59
C LYS A 138 2.54 39.83 1.96
N ILE A 139 2.73 39.83 0.64
CA ILE A 139 2.97 38.63 -0.16
C ILE A 139 4.45 38.62 -0.48
N TYR A 140 5.17 37.66 0.11
CA TYR A 140 6.57 37.41 -0.20
C TYR A 140 6.65 36.29 -1.23
N GLU A 141 7.44 36.46 -2.28
CA GLU A 141 7.58 35.47 -3.35
C GLU A 141 9.06 35.17 -3.61
N VAL A 142 9.36 33.91 -3.87
CA VAL A 142 10.65 33.42 -4.35
C VAL A 142 10.41 32.39 -5.46
N ARG A 143 11.29 32.39 -6.48
CA ARG A 143 11.21 31.42 -7.59
C ARG A 143 12.52 30.67 -7.75
N PHE A 144 12.37 29.41 -8.12
CA PHE A 144 13.45 28.49 -8.36
C PHE A 144 13.26 27.76 -9.69
N SER A 145 14.37 27.30 -10.24
CA SER A 145 14.40 26.34 -11.34
C SER A 145 15.46 25.29 -11.05
N ARG A 146 15.07 24.01 -11.07
CA ARG A 146 15.97 22.87 -10.85
C ARG A 146 16.81 23.00 -9.57
N GLY A 147 16.18 23.43 -8.47
CA GLY A 147 16.83 23.63 -7.18
C GLY A 147 17.63 24.94 -7.03
N LYS A 148 17.75 25.76 -8.08
CA LYS A 148 18.53 27.01 -8.06
C LYS A 148 17.59 28.21 -8.03
N ILE A 149 17.97 29.25 -7.29
CA ILE A 149 17.19 30.48 -7.22
C ILE A 149 17.23 31.22 -8.57
N THR A 150 16.06 31.57 -9.10
CA THR A 150 15.91 32.36 -10.33
C THR A 150 15.41 33.77 -10.03
N GLN A 151 14.60 33.90 -8.98
CA GLN A 151 14.15 35.18 -8.45
C GLN A 151 14.33 35.19 -6.93
N PRO A 152 15.20 36.06 -6.38
CA PRO A 152 15.36 36.22 -4.94
C PRO A 152 14.06 36.63 -4.24
N ILE A 153 13.97 36.34 -2.95
CA ILE A 153 12.80 36.71 -2.13
C ILE A 153 12.49 38.21 -2.26
N GLY A 154 11.24 38.54 -2.59
CA GLY A 154 10.77 39.91 -2.73
C GLY A 154 9.30 40.05 -2.37
N ILE A 155 8.87 41.28 -2.06
CA ILE A 155 7.46 41.57 -1.83
C ILE A 155 6.80 41.83 -3.19
N THR A 156 5.84 40.99 -3.57
CA THR A 156 5.12 41.09 -4.85
C THR A 156 3.75 41.73 -4.71
N GLY A 157 3.22 41.84 -3.49
CA GLY A 157 1.94 42.47 -3.22
C GLY A 157 1.60 42.57 -1.73
N SER A 158 0.36 42.94 -1.45
CA SER A 158 -0.24 42.98 -0.12
C SER A 158 -1.39 41.99 -0.01
N CYS A 159 -1.50 41.31 1.12
CA CYS A 159 -2.60 40.39 1.44
C CYS A 159 -3.53 40.99 2.50
N GLY A 160 -4.73 40.41 2.65
CA GLY A 160 -5.68 40.83 3.69
C GLY A 160 -5.08 40.67 5.10
N SER A 161 -5.58 41.44 6.07
CA SER A 161 -5.10 41.38 7.46
C SER A 161 -5.29 40.03 8.14
N GLU A 162 -6.27 39.25 7.68
CA GLU A 162 -6.58 37.91 8.17
C GLU A 162 -5.97 36.81 7.29
N GLN A 163 -5.35 37.17 6.16
CA GLN A 163 -4.75 36.22 5.23
C GLN A 163 -3.33 35.88 5.68
N HIS A 164 -3.11 34.61 6.00
CA HIS A 164 -1.82 34.03 6.36
C HIS A 164 -1.66 32.65 5.73
N GLY A 165 -0.42 32.18 5.60
CA GLY A 165 -0.12 30.83 5.13
C GLY A 165 0.93 30.78 4.04
N THR A 166 1.02 29.62 3.38
CA THR A 166 2.00 29.36 2.32
C THR A 166 1.30 28.77 1.10
N ARG A 167 1.73 29.22 -0.08
CA ARG A 167 1.39 28.61 -1.38
C ARG A 167 2.67 28.13 -2.04
N VAL A 168 2.73 26.85 -2.37
CA VAL A 168 3.84 26.21 -3.09
C VAL A 168 3.30 25.69 -4.42
N HIS A 169 3.82 26.20 -5.51
CA HIS A 169 3.50 25.75 -6.86
C HIS A 169 4.76 25.14 -7.49
N PHE A 170 4.65 23.93 -8.02
CA PHE A 170 5.79 23.25 -8.64
C PHE A 170 5.42 22.41 -9.86
N LEU A 171 6.31 22.40 -10.85
CA LEU A 171 6.22 21.58 -12.05
C LEU A 171 7.33 20.52 -12.01
N PRO A 172 7.01 19.21 -11.98
CA PRO A 172 8.02 18.16 -11.92
C PRO A 172 8.95 18.16 -13.16
N ASP A 173 10.23 17.85 -12.96
CA ASP A 173 11.21 17.87 -14.04
C ASP A 173 11.12 16.63 -14.94
N LYS A 174 10.73 16.83 -16.20
CA LYS A 174 10.60 15.79 -17.23
C LYS A 174 11.91 15.11 -17.59
N GLU A 175 13.07 15.69 -17.25
CA GLU A 175 14.38 15.04 -17.44
C GLU A 175 14.67 13.98 -16.36
N ILE A 176 13.94 14.02 -15.24
CA ILE A 176 14.15 13.12 -14.09
C ILE A 176 13.08 12.04 -14.02
N PHE A 177 11.82 12.42 -14.22
CA PHE A 177 10.69 11.50 -14.07
C PHE A 177 10.34 10.82 -15.39
N GLU A 178 10.06 9.51 -15.31
CA GLU A 178 9.58 8.71 -16.45
C GLU A 178 8.14 9.08 -16.83
N GLU A 179 7.35 9.48 -15.83
CA GLU A 179 5.97 9.92 -15.95
C GLU A 179 5.79 11.25 -15.20
N THR A 180 5.06 12.19 -15.80
CA THR A 180 4.79 13.52 -15.20
C THR A 180 3.30 13.80 -15.08
N VAL A 181 2.46 12.78 -15.24
CA VAL A 181 1.02 12.88 -15.08
C VAL A 181 0.67 12.38 -13.69
N TYR A 182 0.04 13.25 -12.90
CA TYR A 182 -0.43 12.87 -11.56
C TYR A 182 -1.71 12.04 -11.67
N ASP A 183 -1.76 10.94 -10.94
CA ASP A 183 -2.97 10.16 -10.70
C ASP A 183 -3.75 10.78 -9.54
N TYR A 184 -4.91 11.32 -9.84
CA TYR A 184 -5.74 11.97 -8.83
C TYR A 184 -6.27 10.98 -7.80
N ASP A 185 -6.63 9.76 -8.21
CA ASP A 185 -7.23 8.79 -7.29
C ASP A 185 -6.23 8.38 -6.21
N THR A 186 -4.94 8.28 -6.56
CA THR A 186 -3.82 8.10 -5.63
C THR A 186 -3.71 9.26 -4.64
N LEU A 187 -3.73 10.51 -5.11
CA LEU A 187 -3.70 11.68 -4.21
C LEU A 187 -4.96 11.76 -3.33
N ARG A 188 -6.13 11.51 -3.92
CA ARG A 188 -7.44 11.51 -3.24
C ARG A 188 -7.42 10.57 -2.06
N LEU A 189 -6.83 9.40 -2.26
CA LEU A 189 -6.67 8.35 -1.26
C LEU A 189 -5.86 8.85 -0.06
N ARG A 190 -4.64 9.31 -0.33
CA ARG A 190 -3.70 9.74 0.68
C ARG A 190 -4.22 10.95 1.48
N LEU A 191 -4.81 11.92 0.79
CA LEU A 191 -5.33 13.14 1.41
C LEU A 191 -6.55 12.86 2.30
N ARG A 192 -7.39 11.89 1.93
CA ARG A 192 -8.51 11.45 2.78
C ARG A 192 -8.02 10.83 4.08
N GLU A 193 -7.03 9.95 4.03
CA GLU A 193 -6.42 9.35 5.23
C GLU A 193 -5.82 10.41 6.15
N THR A 194 -5.08 11.36 5.59
CA THR A 194 -4.49 12.48 6.34
C THR A 194 -5.56 13.34 7.04
N ALA A 195 -6.70 13.58 6.38
CA ALA A 195 -7.82 14.31 6.97
C ALA A 195 -8.47 13.52 8.13
N PHE A 196 -8.58 12.19 8.04
CA PHE A 196 -9.06 11.36 9.16
C PHE A 196 -8.11 11.41 10.38
N LEU A 197 -6.80 11.41 10.13
CA LEU A 197 -5.77 11.43 11.18
C LEU A 197 -5.62 12.80 11.86
N THR A 198 -6.13 13.86 11.22
CA THR A 198 -6.02 15.24 11.70
C THR A 198 -7.40 15.85 11.90
N LYS A 199 -7.98 15.62 13.09
CA LYS A 199 -9.32 16.12 13.46
C LYS A 199 -9.51 17.59 13.06
N ASN A 200 -10.65 17.89 12.44
CA ASN A 200 -11.06 19.23 12.00
C ASN A 200 -10.17 19.88 10.92
N LEU A 201 -9.21 19.17 10.34
CA LEU A 201 -8.48 19.65 9.17
C LEU A 201 -9.35 19.43 7.92
N LYS A 202 -9.58 20.50 7.17
CA LYS A 202 -10.21 20.43 5.86
C LYS A 202 -9.15 20.33 4.78
N ILE A 203 -9.22 19.29 3.95
CA ILE A 203 -8.34 19.13 2.78
C ILE A 203 -9.21 19.10 1.53
N ILE A 204 -8.90 19.97 0.57
CA ILE A 204 -9.58 20.05 -0.73
C ILE A 204 -8.60 19.56 -1.80
N LEU A 205 -9.02 18.59 -2.61
CA LEU A 205 -8.28 18.15 -3.79
C LEU A 205 -9.03 18.57 -5.05
N ARG A 206 -8.35 19.28 -5.95
CA ARG A 206 -8.88 19.76 -7.23
C ARG A 206 -8.06 19.22 -8.39
N ASP A 207 -8.75 18.83 -9.45
CA ASP A 207 -8.15 18.49 -10.74
C ASP A 207 -8.71 19.45 -11.79
N GLU A 208 -7.94 20.45 -12.18
CA GLU A 208 -8.34 21.46 -13.18
C GLU A 208 -8.00 21.04 -14.62
N ARG A 209 -7.57 19.80 -14.83
CA ARG A 209 -7.42 19.21 -16.17
C ARG A 209 -8.80 18.99 -16.81
N GLU A 210 -8.84 18.35 -17.98
CA GLU A 210 -10.07 18.21 -18.78
C GLU A 210 -11.26 17.54 -18.04
N GLU A 211 -10.99 16.71 -17.03
CA GLU A 211 -12.04 16.04 -16.25
C GLU A 211 -12.76 16.94 -15.22
N ASN A 212 -12.15 18.07 -14.81
CA ASN A 212 -12.66 19.00 -13.79
C ASN A 212 -13.38 18.33 -12.60
N ARG A 213 -12.62 17.84 -11.63
CA ARG A 213 -13.15 17.17 -10.42
C ARG A 213 -12.62 17.80 -9.13
N GLU A 214 -13.44 17.74 -8.09
CA GLU A 214 -13.13 18.26 -6.75
C GLU A 214 -13.64 17.28 -5.68
N ASP A 215 -12.80 16.99 -4.69
CA ASP A 215 -13.15 16.27 -3.47
C ASP A 215 -12.80 17.12 -2.24
N ILE A 216 -13.69 17.12 -1.25
CA ILE A 216 -13.51 17.83 0.02
C ILE A 216 -13.52 16.80 1.15
N PHE A 217 -12.45 16.78 1.94
CA PHE A 217 -12.29 15.93 3.11
C PHE A 217 -12.31 16.77 4.38
N HIS A 218 -13.24 16.48 5.28
CA HIS A 218 -13.32 17.12 6.58
C HIS A 218 -14.01 16.16 7.55
N PHE A 219 -13.29 15.69 8.57
CA PHE A 219 -13.75 14.65 9.49
C PHE A 219 -13.56 15.11 10.94
N GLU A 220 -14.67 15.43 11.61
CA GLU A 220 -14.65 15.94 13.00
C GLU A 220 -14.43 14.80 14.01
N GLY A 221 -14.97 13.62 13.72
CA GLY A 221 -14.80 12.40 14.51
C GLY A 221 -13.45 11.70 14.32
N GLY A 222 -12.60 12.21 13.42
CA GLY A 222 -11.23 11.74 13.19
C GLY A 222 -11.15 10.24 12.93
N ILE A 223 -10.26 9.54 13.65
CA ILE A 223 -10.03 8.10 13.45
C ILE A 223 -11.25 7.22 13.78
N ARG A 224 -12.28 7.72 14.48
CA ARG A 224 -13.55 6.98 14.67
C ARG A 224 -14.27 6.84 13.34
N GLU A 225 -14.38 7.93 12.60
CA GLU A 225 -14.97 7.93 11.26
C GLU A 225 -14.11 7.12 10.29
N PHE A 226 -12.79 7.10 10.50
CA PHE A 226 -11.90 6.26 9.70
C PHE A 226 -12.20 4.76 9.89
N VAL A 227 -12.37 4.29 11.14
CA VAL A 227 -12.80 2.91 11.39
C VAL A 227 -14.16 2.62 10.76
N SER A 228 -15.12 3.54 10.88
CA SER A 228 -16.43 3.40 10.21
C SER A 228 -16.31 3.34 8.69
N TYR A 229 -15.41 4.12 8.10
CA TYR A 229 -15.11 4.13 6.68
C TYR A 229 -14.49 2.79 6.23
N LEU A 230 -13.50 2.26 6.97
CA LEU A 230 -12.86 0.97 6.67
C LEU A 230 -13.78 -0.24 6.90
N ASN A 231 -14.80 -0.08 7.73
CA ASN A 231 -15.87 -1.07 7.90
C ASN A 231 -16.99 -0.93 6.86
N ARG A 232 -16.92 0.02 5.91
CA ARG A 232 -17.86 0.03 4.77
C ARG A 232 -17.71 -1.26 3.99
N GLY A 233 -18.82 -1.95 3.75
CA GLY A 233 -18.80 -3.28 3.13
C GLY A 233 -18.62 -4.45 4.10
N LYS A 234 -18.54 -4.20 5.41
CA LYS A 234 -18.54 -5.21 6.49
C LYS A 234 -19.76 -4.99 7.41
N THR A 235 -20.26 -6.01 8.08
CA THR A 235 -21.36 -5.84 9.05
C THR A 235 -20.75 -5.64 10.43
N ALA A 236 -20.88 -4.44 11.00
CA ALA A 236 -20.40 -4.16 12.36
C ALA A 236 -21.10 -5.06 13.39
N LEU A 237 -20.35 -5.62 14.34
CA LEU A 237 -20.90 -6.47 15.40
C LEU A 237 -21.71 -5.67 16.42
N TYR A 238 -21.40 -4.38 16.55
CA TYR A 238 -22.05 -3.40 17.40
C TYR A 238 -21.85 -2.00 16.81
N GLU A 239 -22.80 -1.09 17.02
CA GLU A 239 -22.81 0.22 16.33
C GLU A 239 -21.69 1.17 16.79
N GLN A 240 -21.35 1.14 18.06
CA GLN A 240 -20.43 2.10 18.67
C GLN A 240 -18.97 1.78 18.31
N VAL A 241 -18.22 2.75 17.80
CA VAL A 241 -16.76 2.61 17.66
C VAL A 241 -16.12 2.84 19.04
N ILE A 242 -15.34 1.86 19.52
CA ILE A 242 -14.58 2.00 20.76
C ILE A 242 -13.46 2.98 20.48
N TYR A 243 -13.28 3.95 21.38
CA TYR A 243 -12.32 5.02 21.21
C TYR A 243 -11.57 5.27 22.50
N CYS A 244 -10.24 5.30 22.41
CA CYS A 244 -9.35 5.59 23.51
C CYS A 244 -8.45 6.79 23.14
N GLU A 245 -8.43 7.84 23.98
CA GLU A 245 -7.58 9.01 23.78
C GLU A 245 -7.03 9.53 25.11
N ASP A 246 -5.71 9.60 25.25
CA ASP A 246 -5.05 10.22 26.41
C ASP A 246 -3.58 10.55 26.11
N VAL A 247 -2.94 11.31 27.00
CA VAL A 247 -1.51 11.63 26.94
C VAL A 247 -0.78 10.94 28.10
N LYS A 248 0.15 10.04 27.77
CA LYS A 248 0.98 9.33 28.75
C LYS A 248 2.44 9.43 28.36
N ASP A 249 3.29 9.79 29.32
CA ASP A 249 4.75 9.91 29.12
C ASP A 249 5.13 10.78 27.91
N LYS A 250 4.40 11.90 27.72
CA LYS A 250 4.49 12.82 26.57
C LYS A 250 4.09 12.24 25.20
N VAL A 251 3.60 11.00 25.17
CA VAL A 251 3.03 10.38 23.98
C VAL A 251 1.53 10.63 23.98
N VAL A 252 1.02 11.27 22.93
CA VAL A 252 -0.44 11.32 22.71
C VAL A 252 -0.83 10.00 22.06
N VAL A 253 -1.75 9.27 22.68
CA VAL A 253 -2.26 7.99 22.20
C VAL A 253 -3.70 8.19 21.77
N GLU A 254 -4.00 7.84 20.53
CA GLU A 254 -5.35 7.86 19.98
C GLU A 254 -5.64 6.54 19.27
N VAL A 255 -6.64 5.79 19.74
CA VAL A 255 -6.97 4.46 19.24
C VAL A 255 -8.47 4.38 18.98
N ALA A 256 -8.86 3.91 17.80
CA ALA A 256 -10.24 3.58 17.49
C ALA A 256 -10.32 2.12 17.03
N LEU A 257 -11.34 1.39 17.46
CA LEU A 257 -11.55 0.01 17.02
C LEU A 257 -13.01 -0.41 17.02
N GLN A 258 -13.35 -1.33 16.13
CA GLN A 258 -14.67 -1.94 16.02
C GLN A 258 -14.55 -3.34 15.43
N HIS A 259 -15.28 -4.30 16.00
CA HIS A 259 -15.37 -5.65 15.44
C HIS A 259 -16.50 -5.72 14.41
N ASN A 260 -16.32 -6.57 13.40
CA ASN A 260 -17.28 -6.86 12.37
C ASN A 260 -17.47 -8.38 12.20
N ASP A 261 -18.30 -8.78 11.24
CA ASP A 261 -18.64 -10.17 10.91
C ASP A 261 -17.56 -10.91 10.12
N SER A 262 -16.51 -10.22 9.64
CA SER A 262 -15.40 -10.84 8.92
C SER A 262 -14.47 -11.64 9.86
N TYR A 263 -13.51 -12.34 9.25
CA TYR A 263 -12.51 -13.16 9.95
C TYR A 263 -11.11 -12.55 9.93
N ASN A 264 -10.89 -11.49 9.14
CA ASN A 264 -9.58 -10.87 9.00
C ASN A 264 -9.40 -9.74 10.03
N GLU A 265 -8.21 -9.64 10.62
CA GLU A 265 -7.81 -8.46 11.40
C GLU A 265 -7.27 -7.37 10.45
N ASN A 266 -7.74 -6.13 10.61
CA ASN A 266 -7.28 -4.97 9.84
C ASN A 266 -6.83 -3.88 10.83
N ILE A 267 -5.54 -3.85 11.13
CA ILE A 267 -4.96 -2.92 12.11
C ILE A 267 -3.99 -2.01 11.39
N TYR A 268 -4.29 -0.72 11.37
CA TYR A 268 -3.46 0.30 10.75
C TYR A 268 -2.82 1.15 11.84
N THR A 269 -1.52 1.39 11.70
CA THR A 269 -0.76 2.06 12.74
C THR A 269 -0.04 3.29 12.20
N PHE A 270 -0.12 4.39 12.94
CA PHE A 270 0.41 5.68 12.54
C PHE A 270 1.25 6.31 13.65
N VAL A 271 2.34 6.94 13.25
CA VAL A 271 3.19 7.74 14.14
C VAL A 271 3.34 9.11 13.51
N ASN A 272 2.85 10.16 14.17
CA ASN A 272 2.85 11.53 13.64
C ASN A 272 2.27 11.61 12.21
N ASN A 273 1.13 10.95 11.98
CA ASN A 273 0.44 10.81 10.68
C ASN A 273 1.19 10.01 9.59
N ILE A 274 2.36 9.44 9.91
CA ILE A 274 3.08 8.53 9.01
C ILE A 274 2.60 7.11 9.25
N ASN A 275 2.26 6.39 8.17
CA ASN A 275 1.90 4.98 8.24
C ASN A 275 3.12 4.13 8.62
N THR A 276 2.93 3.17 9.50
CA THR A 276 3.95 2.22 9.95
C THR A 276 3.51 0.80 9.59
N PRO A 277 3.66 0.37 8.32
CA PRO A 277 3.15 -0.91 7.83
C PRO A 277 3.78 -2.13 8.50
N GLU A 278 5.02 -2.02 9.01
CA GLU A 278 5.66 -3.06 9.81
C GLU A 278 5.31 -2.95 11.31
N GLY A 279 4.50 -1.96 11.69
CA GLY A 279 4.06 -1.71 13.05
C GLY A 279 5.17 -1.16 13.94
N GLY A 280 5.44 -1.82 15.07
CA GLY A 280 6.45 -1.39 16.03
C GLY A 280 5.97 -1.43 17.48
N THR A 281 6.56 -0.59 18.31
CA THR A 281 6.31 -0.56 19.76
C THR A 281 4.88 -0.18 20.14
N HIS A 282 4.27 0.78 19.43
CA HIS A 282 2.85 1.15 19.58
C HIS A 282 1.89 -0.01 19.26
N LEU A 283 2.11 -0.71 18.14
CA LEU A 283 1.29 -1.88 17.77
C LEU A 283 1.42 -2.99 18.83
N THR A 284 2.64 -3.21 19.33
CA THR A 284 2.90 -4.19 20.39
C THR A 284 2.15 -3.83 21.68
N GLY A 285 2.22 -2.55 22.09
CA GLY A 285 1.49 -2.04 23.26
C GLY A 285 -0.03 -2.24 23.13
N PHE A 286 -0.59 -1.92 21.96
CA PHE A 286 -2.00 -2.12 21.65
C PHE A 286 -2.41 -3.60 21.70
N LYS A 287 -1.67 -4.50 21.03
CA LYS A 287 -1.94 -5.95 21.02
C LYS A 287 -1.90 -6.54 22.44
N ASN A 288 -0.95 -6.11 23.26
CA ASN A 288 -0.82 -6.54 24.65
C ASN A 288 -2.01 -6.09 25.50
N ALA A 289 -2.39 -4.81 25.40
CA ALA A 289 -3.52 -4.26 26.16
C ALA A 289 -4.83 -4.96 25.85
N ILE A 290 -5.18 -5.08 24.56
CA ILE A 290 -6.41 -5.76 24.14
C ILE A 290 -6.44 -7.20 24.67
N THR A 291 -5.37 -7.96 24.42
CA THR A 291 -5.33 -9.37 24.81
C THR A 291 -5.53 -9.52 26.32
N LYS A 292 -4.86 -8.67 27.11
CA LYS A 292 -4.97 -8.70 28.57
C LYS A 292 -6.36 -8.27 29.05
N THR A 293 -6.83 -7.10 28.64
CA THR A 293 -8.09 -6.51 29.14
C THR A 293 -9.31 -7.37 28.82
N PHE A 294 -9.40 -7.95 27.61
CA PHE A 294 -10.51 -8.84 27.28
C PHE A 294 -10.47 -10.15 28.06
N ASN A 295 -9.28 -10.74 28.30
CA ASN A 295 -9.16 -11.94 29.14
C ASN A 295 -9.54 -11.64 30.58
N ASP A 296 -9.04 -10.54 31.15
CA ASP A 296 -9.35 -10.12 32.53
C ASP A 296 -10.87 -9.90 32.68
N TYR A 297 -11.51 -9.22 31.72
CA TYR A 297 -12.96 -9.02 31.72
C TYR A 297 -13.74 -10.34 31.58
N ALA A 298 -13.32 -11.23 30.67
CA ALA A 298 -13.99 -12.51 30.43
C ALA A 298 -13.93 -13.43 31.66
N ARG A 299 -12.81 -13.41 32.40
CA ARG A 299 -12.64 -14.13 33.67
C ARG A 299 -13.50 -13.54 34.78
N ALA A 300 -13.43 -12.23 34.99
CA ALA A 300 -14.17 -11.54 36.03
C ALA A 300 -15.70 -11.74 35.90
N ASN A 301 -16.20 -11.76 34.65
CA ASN A 301 -17.62 -11.94 34.34
C ASN A 301 -18.02 -13.41 34.08
N LYS A 302 -17.12 -14.37 34.29
CA LYS A 302 -17.36 -15.82 34.10
C LYS A 302 -17.83 -16.20 32.67
N LEU A 303 -17.45 -15.41 31.68
CA LEU A 303 -17.68 -15.72 30.26
C LEU A 303 -16.71 -16.82 29.79
N LEU A 304 -15.53 -16.89 30.40
CA LEU A 304 -14.55 -17.96 30.23
C LEU A 304 -14.41 -18.73 31.54
N LYS A 305 -14.56 -20.06 31.51
CA LYS A 305 -14.49 -20.89 32.72
C LYS A 305 -13.04 -21.07 33.18
N ASP A 306 -12.80 -21.18 34.48
CA ASP A 306 -11.44 -21.39 35.06
C ASP A 306 -10.67 -22.58 34.46
N SER A 307 -11.39 -23.58 33.94
CA SER A 307 -10.82 -24.76 33.27
C SER A 307 -10.46 -24.55 31.79
N GLU A 308 -10.95 -23.49 31.16
CA GLU A 308 -10.70 -23.19 29.75
C GLU A 308 -9.43 -22.33 29.62
N ASP A 309 -8.68 -22.53 28.54
CA ASP A 309 -7.48 -21.72 28.25
C ASP A 309 -7.86 -20.27 27.94
N ASN A 310 -6.97 -19.34 28.27
CA ASN A 310 -7.14 -17.93 27.90
C ASN A 310 -7.29 -17.78 26.37
N LEU A 311 -8.05 -16.76 25.97
CA LEU A 311 -8.18 -16.36 24.58
C LEU A 311 -6.82 -15.83 24.11
N SER A 312 -6.35 -16.29 22.95
CA SER A 312 -5.15 -15.72 22.35
C SER A 312 -5.47 -14.34 21.76
N GLY A 313 -4.43 -13.55 21.49
CA GLY A 313 -4.62 -12.24 20.88
C GLY A 313 -5.26 -12.32 19.49
N GLU A 314 -4.97 -13.36 18.71
CA GLU A 314 -5.61 -13.59 17.41
C GLU A 314 -7.11 -13.85 17.54
N ASP A 315 -7.51 -14.67 18.54
CA ASP A 315 -8.91 -15.00 18.78
C ASP A 315 -9.73 -13.74 19.06
N ILE A 316 -9.14 -12.76 19.76
CA ILE A 316 -9.80 -11.48 20.09
C ILE A 316 -9.82 -10.53 18.89
N ARG A 317 -8.77 -10.52 18.06
CA ARG A 317 -8.65 -9.60 16.92
C ARG A 317 -9.32 -10.09 15.63
N GLU A 318 -9.86 -11.31 15.62
CA GLU A 318 -10.65 -11.83 14.49
C GLU A 318 -11.80 -10.87 14.14
N GLY A 319 -11.79 -10.35 12.91
CA GLY A 319 -12.80 -9.39 12.44
C GLY A 319 -12.68 -8.00 13.09
N MET A 320 -11.55 -7.67 13.71
CA MET A 320 -11.28 -6.34 14.25
C MET A 320 -10.78 -5.41 13.16
N THR A 321 -11.36 -4.22 13.09
CA THR A 321 -10.78 -3.08 12.36
C THR A 321 -10.33 -2.05 13.39
N ALA A 322 -9.07 -1.65 13.37
CA ALA A 322 -8.51 -0.70 14.32
C ALA A 322 -7.53 0.29 13.69
N ILE A 323 -7.54 1.52 14.19
CA ILE A 323 -6.54 2.55 13.92
C ILE A 323 -5.80 2.82 15.23
N VAL A 324 -4.48 2.73 15.21
CA VAL A 324 -3.59 3.07 16.33
C VAL A 324 -2.72 4.25 15.92
N SER A 325 -3.08 5.45 16.32
CA SER A 325 -2.34 6.67 16.03
C SER A 325 -1.63 7.17 17.28
N VAL A 326 -0.32 7.37 17.19
CA VAL A 326 0.46 7.95 18.29
C VAL A 326 1.19 9.21 17.83
N LYS A 327 1.29 10.19 18.72
CA LYS A 327 2.08 11.40 18.50
C LYS A 327 3.26 11.42 19.46
N VAL A 328 4.46 11.42 18.90
CA VAL A 328 5.74 11.31 19.62
C VAL A 328 6.62 12.51 19.23
N GLU A 329 7.25 13.14 20.21
CA GLU A 329 8.15 14.29 20.02
C GLU A 329 9.39 13.89 19.22
N ASP A 330 10.08 12.83 19.65
CA ASP A 330 11.30 12.30 19.01
C ASP A 330 11.10 10.83 18.57
N PRO A 331 10.40 10.58 17.45
CA PRO A 331 10.19 9.21 16.97
C PRO A 331 11.49 8.62 16.38
N GLN A 332 11.79 7.39 16.80
CA GLN A 332 12.93 6.59 16.34
C GLN A 332 12.41 5.41 15.53
N PHE A 333 12.77 5.35 14.25
CA PHE A 333 12.37 4.27 13.36
C PHE A 333 13.51 3.27 13.14
N GLU A 334 13.15 2.00 12.95
CA GLU A 334 14.08 0.99 12.42
C GLU A 334 14.29 1.27 10.93
N GLY A 335 15.42 1.87 10.58
CA GLY A 335 15.77 2.19 9.20
C GLY A 335 15.17 3.50 8.66
N GLN A 336 15.54 3.84 7.42
CA GLN A 336 15.22 5.14 6.80
C GLN A 336 13.78 5.22 6.30
N THR A 337 13.17 4.09 5.93
CA THR A 337 11.84 4.00 5.31
C THR A 337 10.70 4.25 6.30
N LYS A 338 11.00 4.55 7.58
CA LYS A 338 10.03 4.84 8.66
C LYS A 338 8.95 3.76 8.84
N GLN A 339 9.23 2.50 8.45
CA GLN A 339 8.21 1.44 8.46
C GLN A 339 7.85 0.94 9.85
N LYS A 340 8.79 1.01 10.80
CA LYS A 340 8.66 0.41 12.13
C LYS A 340 9.16 1.31 13.25
N LEU A 341 8.32 1.53 14.27
CA LEU A 341 8.66 2.36 15.43
C LEU A 341 9.47 1.57 16.49
N GLY A 342 10.55 2.19 16.98
CA GLY A 342 11.48 1.61 17.96
C GLY A 342 11.45 2.23 19.37
N ASN A 343 10.68 3.30 19.62
CA ASN A 343 10.58 3.95 20.94
C ASN A 343 9.98 3.01 22.01
N SER A 344 10.78 2.56 22.97
CA SER A 344 10.38 1.59 23.98
C SER A 344 9.29 2.08 24.95
N GLU A 345 9.30 3.37 25.27
CA GLU A 345 8.36 4.05 26.15
C GLU A 345 6.93 4.05 25.61
N VAL A 346 6.78 3.99 24.27
CA VAL A 346 5.49 4.00 23.59
C VAL A 346 4.70 2.71 23.89
N VAL A 347 5.37 1.57 24.13
CA VAL A 347 4.69 0.32 24.53
C VAL A 347 3.89 0.52 25.81
N GLY A 348 4.50 1.14 26.82
CA GLY A 348 3.90 1.37 28.13
C GLY A 348 2.77 2.39 28.06
N ALA A 349 3.00 3.49 27.33
CA ALA A 349 2.01 4.54 27.13
C ALA A 349 0.74 4.00 26.47
N VAL A 350 0.87 3.36 25.30
CA VAL A 350 -0.27 2.79 24.57
C VAL A 350 -0.98 1.73 25.39
N SER A 351 -0.21 0.83 26.02
CA SER A 351 -0.80 -0.26 26.80
C SER A 351 -1.63 0.25 27.98
N SER A 352 -1.14 1.27 28.70
CA SER A 352 -1.85 1.89 29.83
C SER A 352 -3.15 2.55 29.38
N VAL A 353 -3.08 3.45 28.38
CA VAL A 353 -4.23 4.23 27.90
C VAL A 353 -5.33 3.31 27.36
N VAL A 354 -4.94 2.35 26.52
CA VAL A 354 -5.90 1.39 25.94
C VAL A 354 -6.50 0.51 27.03
N SER A 355 -5.71 -0.03 27.96
CA SER A 355 -6.22 -0.92 29.01
C SER A 355 -7.24 -0.21 29.92
N GLU A 356 -6.94 1.02 30.34
CA GLU A 356 -7.80 1.81 31.23
C GLU A 356 -9.14 2.15 30.56
N GLN A 357 -9.09 2.80 29.39
CA GLN A 357 -10.31 3.25 28.72
C GLN A 357 -11.14 2.09 28.16
N LEU A 358 -10.49 1.02 27.69
CA LEU A 358 -11.20 -0.20 27.29
C LEU A 358 -11.89 -0.86 28.48
N THR A 359 -11.28 -0.89 29.66
CA THR A 359 -11.93 -1.42 30.87
C THR A 359 -13.20 -0.63 31.19
N TYR A 360 -13.14 0.71 31.18
CA TYR A 360 -14.31 1.56 31.38
C TYR A 360 -15.40 1.30 30.33
N PHE A 361 -15.02 1.16 29.06
CA PHE A 361 -15.98 0.87 28.00
C PHE A 361 -16.69 -0.48 28.22
N LEU A 362 -15.95 -1.55 28.55
CA LEU A 362 -16.50 -2.89 28.74
C LEU A 362 -17.41 -2.98 29.98
N GLU A 363 -17.09 -2.25 31.04
CA GLU A 363 -17.94 -2.16 32.24
C GLU A 363 -19.24 -1.38 31.96
N GLN A 364 -19.17 -0.31 31.17
CA GLN A 364 -20.33 0.49 30.79
C GLN A 364 -21.21 -0.18 29.73
N ASN A 365 -20.63 -1.04 28.89
CA ASN A 365 -21.32 -1.68 27.76
C ASN A 365 -21.24 -3.22 27.83
N PRO A 366 -21.84 -3.87 28.85
CA PRO A 366 -21.71 -5.30 29.08
C PRO A 366 -22.27 -6.16 27.94
N THR A 367 -23.29 -5.67 27.23
CA THR A 367 -23.86 -6.36 26.06
C THR A 367 -22.84 -6.44 24.92
N VAL A 368 -22.13 -5.34 24.64
CA VAL A 368 -21.09 -5.29 23.62
C VAL A 368 -19.89 -6.16 24.03
N ALA A 369 -19.46 -6.05 25.28
CA ALA A 369 -18.37 -6.86 25.81
C ALA A 369 -18.65 -8.36 25.68
N LYS A 370 -19.87 -8.78 26.01
CA LYS A 370 -20.31 -10.18 25.85
C LYS A 370 -20.26 -10.64 24.39
N LEU A 371 -20.77 -9.83 23.44
CA LEU A 371 -20.73 -10.15 22.01
C LEU A 371 -19.30 -10.36 21.50
N ILE A 372 -18.37 -9.48 21.90
CA ILE A 372 -16.96 -9.59 21.53
C ILE A 372 -16.34 -10.87 22.10
N CYS A 373 -16.54 -11.15 23.40
CA CYS A 373 -16.03 -12.37 24.02
C CYS A 373 -16.61 -13.64 23.40
N GLU A 374 -17.92 -13.66 23.07
CA GLU A 374 -18.55 -14.81 22.41
C GLU A 374 -17.97 -15.05 21.02
N LYS A 375 -17.75 -14.01 20.22
CA LYS A 375 -17.06 -14.11 18.93
C LYS A 375 -15.65 -14.68 19.11
N ALA A 376 -14.87 -14.17 20.06
CA ALA A 376 -13.52 -14.65 20.32
C ALA A 376 -13.47 -16.12 20.79
N ILE A 377 -14.43 -16.56 21.60
CA ILE A 377 -14.55 -17.98 22.00
C ILE A 377 -14.86 -18.87 20.79
N LEU A 378 -15.72 -18.41 19.86
CA LEU A 378 -15.99 -19.13 18.62
C LEU A 378 -14.75 -19.22 17.74
N ALA A 379 -13.99 -18.13 17.61
CA ALA A 379 -12.71 -18.09 16.90
C ALA A 379 -11.71 -19.09 17.49
N GLN A 380 -11.55 -19.09 18.83
CA GLN A 380 -10.68 -20.04 19.56
C GLN A 380 -11.06 -21.50 19.26
N ARG A 381 -12.35 -21.83 19.27
CA ARG A 381 -12.84 -23.19 18.97
C ARG A 381 -12.58 -23.57 17.51
N ALA A 382 -12.81 -22.66 16.57
CA ALA A 382 -12.54 -22.88 15.15
C ALA A 382 -11.05 -23.11 14.89
N ARG A 383 -10.18 -22.29 15.49
CA ARG A 383 -8.71 -22.42 15.41
C ARG A 383 -8.22 -23.73 16.01
N ALA A 384 -8.72 -24.11 17.20
CA ALA A 384 -8.39 -25.39 17.81
C ALA A 384 -8.82 -26.59 16.95
N ALA A 385 -9.97 -26.52 16.29
CA ALA A 385 -10.43 -27.54 15.35
C ALA A 385 -9.55 -27.59 14.10
N ALA A 386 -9.20 -26.44 13.52
CA ALA A 386 -8.29 -26.33 12.38
C ALA A 386 -6.89 -26.90 12.71
N ARG A 387 -6.34 -26.58 13.88
CA ARG A 387 -5.05 -27.11 14.35
C ARG A 387 -5.08 -28.63 14.50
N LYS A 388 -6.15 -29.19 15.08
CA LYS A 388 -6.35 -30.66 15.17
C LYS A 388 -6.43 -31.30 13.78
N ALA A 389 -7.19 -30.72 12.85
CA ALA A 389 -7.30 -31.22 11.48
C ALA A 389 -5.93 -31.18 10.75
N ARG A 390 -5.16 -30.11 10.96
CA ARG A 390 -3.80 -29.95 10.43
C ARG A 390 -2.83 -31.00 11.01
N ASP A 391 -2.82 -31.20 12.32
CA ASP A 391 -1.93 -32.15 12.99
C ASP A 391 -2.24 -33.60 12.60
N LEU A 392 -3.53 -33.95 12.46
CA LEU A 392 -3.97 -35.24 11.91
C LEU A 392 -3.45 -35.46 10.48
N THR A 393 -3.43 -34.40 9.66
CA THR A 393 -2.94 -34.46 8.28
C THR A 393 -1.40 -34.54 8.22
N ARG A 394 -0.70 -33.77 9.08
CA ARG A 394 0.77 -33.78 9.17
C ARG A 394 1.32 -35.10 9.71
N ARG A 395 0.61 -35.75 10.64
CA ARG A 395 0.95 -37.11 11.10
C ARG A 395 0.77 -38.16 10.01
N LYS A 396 -0.22 -38.00 9.12
CA LYS A 396 -0.35 -38.85 7.92
C LYS A 396 0.80 -38.58 6.94
N SER A 397 1.16 -37.32 6.68
CA SER A 397 2.26 -36.99 5.75
C SER A 397 3.66 -37.31 6.28
N ALA A 398 3.88 -37.30 7.60
CA ALA A 398 5.17 -37.66 8.19
C ALA A 398 5.56 -39.14 7.96
N LEU A 399 4.58 -40.00 7.72
CA LEU A 399 4.78 -41.40 7.31
C LEU A 399 5.04 -41.55 5.80
N ASP A 400 4.66 -40.56 4.98
CA ASP A 400 4.73 -40.58 3.50
C ASP A 400 5.87 -39.69 2.92
N GLY A 401 6.73 -39.11 3.78
CA GLY A 401 7.67 -38.07 3.36
C GLY A 401 6.96 -36.76 3.01
N MET A 402 7.68 -35.65 2.82
CA MET A 402 7.09 -34.38 2.33
C MET A 402 6.52 -34.58 0.91
N ALA A 403 5.33 -35.17 0.82
CA ALA A 403 4.66 -35.44 -0.42
C ALA A 403 4.18 -34.10 -1.00
N LEU A 404 4.83 -33.70 -2.09
CA LEU A 404 4.37 -32.60 -2.92
C LEU A 404 2.93 -32.88 -3.39
N PRO A 405 2.12 -31.85 -3.66
CA PRO A 405 0.77 -32.05 -4.17
C PRO A 405 0.81 -32.96 -5.39
N GLY A 406 -0.01 -34.02 -5.43
CA GLY A 406 0.05 -35.02 -6.52
C GLY A 406 -0.21 -34.46 -7.92
N LYS A 407 -0.79 -33.26 -8.01
CA LYS A 407 -1.01 -32.51 -9.26
C LYS A 407 0.14 -31.59 -9.66
N LEU A 408 1.07 -31.29 -8.75
CA LEU A 408 2.23 -30.44 -9.02
C LEU A 408 3.21 -31.21 -9.91
N ALA A 409 3.48 -30.67 -11.10
CA ALA A 409 4.63 -31.08 -11.87
C ALA A 409 5.83 -30.26 -11.38
N ASP A 410 6.70 -30.83 -10.56
CA ASP A 410 7.86 -30.10 -10.01
C ASP A 410 8.96 -29.88 -11.07
N CYS A 411 9.90 -28.98 -10.79
CA CYS A 411 11.14 -28.79 -11.54
C CYS A 411 12.29 -29.64 -10.93
N SER A 412 13.33 -29.93 -11.72
CA SER A 412 14.46 -30.73 -11.24
C SER A 412 15.44 -29.93 -10.39
N SER A 413 15.58 -28.63 -10.65
CA SER A 413 16.40 -27.77 -9.80
C SER A 413 15.81 -27.61 -8.41
N LYS A 414 16.70 -27.42 -7.44
CA LYS A 414 16.38 -27.14 -6.03
C LYS A 414 16.89 -25.76 -5.60
N ASN A 415 17.48 -24.98 -6.50
CA ASN A 415 17.85 -23.61 -6.22
C ASN A 415 16.64 -22.70 -6.41
N PRO A 416 16.06 -22.10 -5.34
CA PRO A 416 14.86 -21.30 -5.47
C PRO A 416 14.99 -20.11 -6.42
N GLU A 417 16.18 -19.48 -6.49
CA GLU A 417 16.43 -18.25 -7.26
C GLU A 417 16.16 -18.39 -8.77
N GLU A 418 16.47 -19.56 -9.32
CA GLU A 418 16.22 -19.90 -10.73
C GLU A 418 14.89 -20.61 -10.96
N CYS A 419 14.21 -21.02 -9.89
CA CYS A 419 12.99 -21.80 -9.97
C CYS A 419 11.74 -20.92 -10.05
N GLU A 420 10.82 -21.29 -10.92
CA GLU A 420 9.58 -20.58 -11.16
C GLU A 420 8.41 -21.56 -11.12
N ILE A 421 7.24 -21.14 -10.62
CA ILE A 421 6.02 -21.92 -10.62
C ILE A 421 4.93 -21.21 -11.41
N PHE A 422 4.34 -21.92 -12.38
CA PHE A 422 3.17 -21.46 -13.13
C PHE A 422 1.91 -22.06 -12.54
N ILE A 423 0.99 -21.19 -12.15
CA ILE A 423 -0.35 -21.55 -11.68
C ILE A 423 -1.29 -21.39 -12.88
N VAL A 424 -1.88 -22.50 -13.31
CA VAL A 424 -2.64 -22.57 -14.57
C VAL A 424 -4.08 -22.99 -14.34
N GLU A 425 -4.98 -22.44 -15.15
CA GLU A 425 -6.39 -22.78 -15.12
C GLU A 425 -6.67 -24.13 -15.81
N GLY A 426 -7.06 -25.13 -15.02
CA GLY A 426 -7.49 -26.43 -15.50
C GLY A 426 -6.36 -27.38 -15.91
N ASP A 427 -6.73 -28.65 -16.06
CA ASP A 427 -5.81 -29.71 -16.47
C ASP A 427 -5.44 -29.59 -17.96
N SER A 428 -6.25 -28.92 -18.79
CA SER A 428 -5.99 -28.70 -20.22
C SER A 428 -4.79 -27.79 -20.44
N ALA A 429 -4.85 -26.54 -19.94
CA ALA A 429 -3.72 -25.62 -19.98
C ALA A 429 -2.52 -26.18 -19.21
N GLY A 430 -2.75 -26.91 -18.11
CA GLY A 430 -1.72 -27.65 -17.38
C GLY A 430 -0.99 -28.71 -18.22
N GLY A 431 -1.68 -29.40 -19.12
CA GLY A 431 -1.08 -30.37 -20.04
C GLY A 431 -0.14 -29.70 -21.06
N SER A 432 -0.60 -28.63 -21.70
CA SER A 432 0.21 -27.85 -22.65
C SER A 432 1.42 -27.22 -21.96
N ALA A 433 1.22 -26.56 -20.82
CA ALA A 433 2.29 -25.94 -20.04
C ALA A 433 3.31 -26.97 -19.53
N LYS A 434 2.86 -28.16 -19.09
CA LYS A 434 3.76 -29.24 -18.66
C LYS A 434 4.65 -29.76 -19.80
N THR A 435 4.15 -29.71 -21.02
CA THR A 435 4.88 -30.13 -22.22
C THR A 435 5.83 -29.05 -22.70
N ALA A 436 5.40 -27.79 -22.68
CA ALA A 436 6.16 -26.61 -23.11
C ALA A 436 7.35 -26.25 -22.21
N ARG A 437 7.18 -26.41 -20.89
CA ARG A 437 8.11 -25.88 -19.88
C ARG A 437 9.55 -26.37 -20.00
N SER A 438 10.46 -25.57 -19.47
CA SER A 438 11.77 -26.05 -19.04
C SER A 438 11.64 -26.88 -17.76
N ARG A 439 11.80 -28.20 -17.87
CA ARG A 439 11.74 -29.10 -16.70
C ARG A 439 12.82 -28.83 -15.65
N ALA A 440 13.89 -28.13 -16.05
CA ALA A 440 14.99 -27.77 -15.17
C ALA A 440 14.55 -26.77 -14.09
N THR A 441 13.84 -25.72 -14.50
CA THR A 441 13.58 -24.53 -13.67
C THR A 441 12.10 -24.21 -13.47
N GLN A 442 11.18 -24.78 -14.26
CA GLN A 442 9.77 -24.40 -14.23
C GLN A 442 8.87 -25.52 -13.70
N ALA A 443 8.13 -25.23 -12.63
CA ALA A 443 7.09 -26.07 -12.07
C ALA A 443 5.69 -25.65 -12.56
N ILE A 444 4.77 -26.60 -12.70
CA ILE A 444 3.38 -26.34 -13.12
C ILE A 444 2.42 -26.86 -12.06
N LEU A 445 1.54 -25.98 -11.59
CA LEU A 445 0.47 -26.30 -10.65
C LEU A 445 -0.90 -26.01 -11.31
N PRO A 446 -1.58 -27.03 -11.86
CA PRO A 446 -2.93 -26.85 -12.39
C PRO A 446 -3.94 -26.67 -11.25
N LEU A 447 -4.85 -25.73 -11.44
CA LEU A 447 -5.98 -25.49 -10.55
C LEU A 447 -7.28 -26.00 -11.18
N ARG A 448 -8.16 -26.59 -10.38
CA ARG A 448 -9.46 -27.08 -10.86
C ARG A 448 -10.60 -26.17 -10.44
N GLY A 449 -11.23 -25.54 -11.43
CA GLY A 449 -12.34 -24.63 -11.23
C GLY A 449 -11.94 -23.33 -10.52
N LYS A 450 -12.94 -22.53 -10.14
CA LYS A 450 -12.73 -21.27 -9.44
C LYS A 450 -12.26 -21.52 -8.01
N ILE A 451 -11.25 -20.77 -7.59
CA ILE A 451 -10.70 -20.86 -6.24
C ILE A 451 -11.75 -20.37 -5.24
N LEU A 452 -11.70 -20.91 -4.02
CA LEU A 452 -12.52 -20.42 -2.93
C LEU A 452 -12.19 -18.95 -2.67
N ASN A 453 -13.18 -18.06 -2.72
CA ASN A 453 -13.01 -16.70 -2.26
C ASN A 453 -12.72 -16.69 -0.76
N VAL A 454 -11.46 -16.41 -0.41
CA VAL A 454 -10.97 -16.47 0.97
C VAL A 454 -11.44 -15.29 1.82
N GLU A 455 -11.85 -14.18 1.19
CA GLU A 455 -12.37 -13.00 1.90
C GLU A 455 -13.66 -13.33 2.68
N LYS A 456 -14.47 -14.24 2.11
CA LYS A 456 -15.76 -14.67 2.66
C LYS A 456 -15.69 -15.97 3.48
N ALA A 457 -14.51 -16.57 3.59
CA ALA A 457 -14.36 -17.92 4.10
C ALA A 457 -13.64 -17.94 5.45
N ARG A 458 -14.17 -18.73 6.38
CA ARG A 458 -13.50 -19.04 7.65
C ARG A 458 -12.21 -19.80 7.42
N MET A 459 -11.25 -19.64 8.34
CA MET A 459 -9.95 -20.32 8.27
C MET A 459 -10.08 -21.84 8.12
N ASP A 460 -10.97 -22.50 8.84
CA ASP A 460 -11.17 -23.96 8.75
C ASP A 460 -11.58 -24.40 7.34
N ARG A 461 -12.45 -23.63 6.67
CA ARG A 461 -12.87 -23.87 5.28
C ARG A 461 -11.73 -23.59 4.29
N VAL A 462 -10.95 -22.53 4.52
CA VAL A 462 -9.77 -22.19 3.74
C VAL A 462 -8.74 -23.33 3.80
N PHE A 463 -8.40 -23.82 5.00
CA PHE A 463 -7.50 -24.97 5.17
C PHE A 463 -8.10 -26.29 4.69
N GLY A 464 -9.42 -26.44 4.71
CA GLY A 464 -10.11 -27.61 4.17
C GLY A 464 -10.03 -27.69 2.64
N ASN A 465 -9.84 -26.56 1.96
CA ASN A 465 -9.80 -26.51 0.50
C ASN A 465 -8.55 -27.22 -0.06
N ALA A 466 -8.75 -28.09 -1.05
CA ALA A 466 -7.66 -28.87 -1.65
C ALA A 466 -6.70 -28.01 -2.50
N GLU A 467 -7.23 -27.03 -3.22
CA GLU A 467 -6.46 -26.14 -4.10
C GLU A 467 -5.56 -25.21 -3.28
N ILE A 468 -6.11 -24.61 -2.23
CA ILE A 468 -5.36 -23.75 -1.30
C ILE A 468 -4.25 -24.53 -0.59
N ARG A 469 -4.56 -25.72 -0.07
CA ARG A 469 -3.52 -26.60 0.52
C ARG A 469 -2.43 -26.95 -0.47
N ALA A 470 -2.79 -27.23 -1.72
CA ALA A 470 -1.81 -27.54 -2.75
C ALA A 470 -0.87 -26.35 -3.01
N MET A 471 -1.40 -25.12 -3.05
CA MET A 471 -0.59 -23.91 -3.22
C MET A 471 0.35 -23.68 -2.04
N ILE A 472 -0.16 -23.71 -0.80
CA ILE A 472 0.65 -23.54 0.42
C ILE A 472 1.79 -24.57 0.47
N THR A 473 1.48 -25.83 0.16
CA THR A 473 2.48 -26.92 0.12
C THR A 473 3.47 -26.73 -1.02
N ALA A 474 3.01 -26.23 -2.19
CA ALA A 474 3.89 -25.97 -3.32
C ALA A 474 4.89 -24.86 -3.01
N PHE A 475 4.44 -23.71 -2.51
CA PHE A 475 5.30 -22.56 -2.20
C PHE A 475 6.30 -22.87 -1.08
N GLY A 476 5.88 -23.64 -0.08
CA GLY A 476 6.76 -24.11 1.01
C GLY A 476 6.96 -23.11 2.15
N THR A 477 6.44 -21.90 2.02
CA THR A 477 6.59 -20.80 3.00
C THR A 477 5.75 -20.99 4.25
N GLY A 478 4.67 -21.77 4.21
CA GLY A 478 3.63 -21.70 5.26
C GLY A 478 2.74 -20.47 5.07
N ILE A 479 1.93 -20.13 6.08
CA ILE A 479 1.02 -18.97 6.09
C ILE A 479 0.92 -18.37 7.50
N HIS A 480 0.57 -17.08 7.60
CA HIS A 480 0.45 -16.34 8.86
C HIS A 480 1.64 -16.57 9.83
N GLU A 481 1.42 -17.03 11.05
CA GLU A 481 2.48 -17.22 12.06
C GLU A 481 3.54 -18.26 11.65
N ASP A 482 3.17 -19.24 10.83
CA ASP A 482 4.09 -20.25 10.31
C ASP A 482 4.75 -19.81 8.99
N PHE A 483 4.46 -18.58 8.51
CA PHE A 483 5.04 -18.05 7.28
C PHE A 483 6.52 -17.75 7.46
N ASP A 484 7.33 -18.26 6.54
CA ASP A 484 8.76 -18.06 6.48
C ASP A 484 9.19 -17.97 5.02
N ILE A 485 9.51 -16.75 4.58
CA ILE A 485 9.92 -16.46 3.21
C ILE A 485 11.21 -17.20 2.84
N SER A 486 12.09 -17.49 3.80
CA SER A 486 13.35 -18.20 3.53
C SER A 486 13.14 -19.65 3.06
N LYS A 487 11.93 -20.20 3.28
CA LYS A 487 11.52 -21.53 2.81
C LYS A 487 10.85 -21.50 1.43
N LEU A 488 10.79 -20.32 0.79
CA LEU A 488 10.19 -20.18 -0.54
C LEU A 488 10.93 -21.08 -1.54
N ARG A 489 10.16 -21.91 -2.25
CA ARG A 489 10.72 -22.88 -3.19
C ARG A 489 10.91 -22.35 -4.61
N TYR A 490 10.18 -21.29 -4.96
CA TYR A 490 10.19 -20.70 -6.30
C TYR A 490 10.26 -19.20 -6.18
N ASN A 491 11.32 -18.60 -6.71
CA ASN A 491 11.53 -17.16 -6.68
C ASN A 491 10.49 -16.39 -7.51
N LYS A 492 9.86 -17.04 -8.50
CA LYS A 492 8.71 -16.45 -9.22
C LYS A 492 7.48 -17.33 -9.15
N ILE A 493 6.38 -16.75 -8.71
CA ILE A 493 5.04 -17.30 -8.73
C ILE A 493 4.29 -16.59 -9.85
N ILE A 494 4.04 -17.30 -10.95
CA ILE A 494 3.46 -16.75 -12.16
C ILE A 494 2.02 -17.28 -12.29
N ILE A 495 1.05 -16.37 -12.17
CA ILE A 495 -0.35 -16.65 -12.42
C ILE A 495 -0.56 -16.57 -13.93
N MET A 496 -0.88 -17.71 -14.55
CA MET A 496 -1.06 -17.84 -15.99
C MET A 496 -2.48 -18.34 -16.27
N THR A 497 -3.40 -17.39 -16.39
CA THR A 497 -4.83 -17.60 -16.65
C THR A 497 -5.19 -17.16 -18.08
N ASP A 498 -6.37 -17.58 -18.55
CA ASP A 498 -6.86 -17.19 -19.87
C ASP A 498 -7.16 -15.68 -19.92
N ALA A 499 -7.06 -15.09 -21.12
CA ALA A 499 -7.31 -13.67 -21.37
C ALA A 499 -8.81 -13.39 -21.57
N ASP A 500 -9.64 -13.94 -20.69
CA ASP A 500 -11.09 -13.81 -20.69
C ASP A 500 -11.63 -13.40 -19.30
N VAL A 501 -12.95 -13.32 -19.18
CA VAL A 501 -13.63 -12.91 -17.93
C VAL A 501 -13.43 -13.90 -16.79
N ASP A 502 -13.27 -15.20 -17.09
CA ASP A 502 -13.10 -16.25 -16.08
C ASP A 502 -11.66 -16.29 -15.58
N GLY A 503 -10.68 -16.14 -16.48
CA GLY A 503 -9.27 -16.02 -16.14
C GLY A 503 -8.99 -14.77 -15.31
N ALA A 504 -9.58 -13.61 -15.66
CA ALA A 504 -9.50 -12.39 -14.86
C ALA A 504 -10.06 -12.62 -13.44
N HIS A 505 -11.19 -13.30 -13.31
CA HIS A 505 -11.78 -13.63 -12.01
C HIS A 505 -10.89 -14.57 -11.18
N ILE A 506 -10.27 -15.58 -11.79
CA ILE A 506 -9.33 -16.48 -11.11
C ILE A 506 -8.08 -15.71 -10.66
N ALA A 507 -7.54 -14.83 -11.50
CA ALA A 507 -6.44 -13.97 -11.13
C ALA A 507 -6.80 -13.09 -9.91
N THR A 508 -8.00 -12.48 -9.89
CA THR A 508 -8.46 -11.71 -8.72
C THR A 508 -8.55 -12.57 -7.45
N LEU A 509 -9.09 -13.79 -7.54
CA LEU A 509 -9.16 -14.72 -6.39
C LEU A 509 -7.77 -15.13 -5.89
N MET A 510 -6.83 -15.38 -6.80
CA MET A 510 -5.44 -15.69 -6.49
C MET A 510 -4.73 -14.53 -5.79
N LEU A 511 -4.87 -13.32 -6.34
CA LEU A 511 -4.29 -12.11 -5.76
C LEU A 511 -4.86 -11.84 -4.37
N THR A 512 -6.17 -12.02 -4.19
CA THR A 512 -6.84 -11.91 -2.89
C THR A 512 -6.26 -12.91 -1.90
N PHE A 513 -6.05 -14.17 -2.31
CA PHE A 513 -5.46 -15.18 -1.45
C PHE A 513 -4.02 -14.84 -1.04
N ILE A 514 -3.17 -14.46 -1.99
CA ILE A 514 -1.78 -14.11 -1.67
C ILE A 514 -1.73 -12.86 -0.79
N TYR A 515 -2.49 -11.82 -1.11
CA TYR A 515 -2.58 -10.59 -0.32
C TYR A 515 -2.99 -10.85 1.13
N ARG A 516 -4.00 -11.70 1.36
CA ARG A 516 -4.52 -11.99 2.71
C ARG A 516 -3.65 -12.91 3.55
N PHE A 517 -3.02 -13.92 2.93
CA PHE A 517 -2.36 -15.00 3.67
C PHE A 517 -0.83 -14.97 3.58
N MET A 518 -0.28 -14.34 2.54
CA MET A 518 1.15 -14.32 2.22
C MET A 518 1.58 -12.96 1.59
N PRO A 519 1.26 -11.81 2.21
CA PRO A 519 1.51 -10.48 1.61
C PRO A 519 3.00 -10.24 1.31
N GLU A 520 3.90 -10.83 2.09
CA GLU A 520 5.35 -10.72 1.89
C GLU A 520 5.81 -11.22 0.51
N LEU A 521 5.10 -12.18 -0.10
CA LEU A 521 5.40 -12.62 -1.47
C LEU A 521 5.21 -11.51 -2.50
N ILE A 522 4.25 -10.60 -2.27
CA ILE A 522 4.00 -9.45 -3.14
C ILE A 522 5.02 -8.36 -2.84
N LYS A 523 5.28 -8.08 -1.55
CA LYS A 523 6.25 -7.05 -1.11
C LYS A 523 7.65 -7.30 -1.64
N GLU A 524 8.14 -8.54 -1.56
CA GLU A 524 9.46 -8.92 -2.08
C GLU A 524 9.47 -9.13 -3.60
N GLY A 525 8.33 -8.97 -4.28
CA GLY A 525 8.25 -8.98 -5.73
C GLY A 525 8.34 -10.36 -6.37
N HIS A 526 7.82 -11.40 -5.70
CA HIS A 526 7.80 -12.77 -6.20
C HIS A 526 6.56 -13.12 -7.02
N VAL A 527 5.54 -12.26 -7.06
CA VAL A 527 4.24 -12.54 -7.70
C VAL A 527 4.12 -11.82 -9.04
N TYR A 528 3.75 -12.58 -10.08
CA TYR A 528 3.67 -12.11 -11.45
C TYR A 528 2.38 -12.60 -12.11
N LEU A 529 1.85 -11.82 -13.06
CA LEU A 529 0.84 -12.24 -14.02
C LEU A 529 1.52 -12.47 -15.37
N ALA A 530 1.26 -13.62 -15.99
CA ALA A 530 1.68 -13.85 -17.36
C ALA A 530 0.78 -13.08 -18.32
N GLN A 531 1.38 -12.47 -19.35
CA GLN A 531 0.64 -11.78 -20.41
C GLN A 531 0.77 -12.57 -21.72
N PRO A 532 -0.18 -13.48 -22.03
CA PRO A 532 -0.18 -14.16 -23.32
C PRO A 532 -0.56 -13.20 -24.47
N PRO A 533 -0.17 -13.50 -25.72
CA PRO A 533 -0.54 -12.68 -26.87
C PRO A 533 -2.04 -12.75 -27.15
N LEU A 534 -2.63 -11.63 -27.58
CA LEU A 534 -4.04 -11.57 -27.98
C LEU A 534 -4.24 -12.06 -29.42
N TYR A 535 -3.25 -11.82 -30.28
CA TYR A 535 -3.34 -12.10 -31.70
C TYR A 535 -2.10 -12.82 -32.21
N LYS A 536 -2.33 -13.68 -33.21
CA LYS A 536 -1.33 -14.27 -34.08
C LYS A 536 -1.60 -13.84 -35.51
N LEU A 537 -0.60 -13.26 -36.16
CA LEU A 537 -0.63 -12.93 -37.58
C LEU A 537 0.30 -13.87 -38.34
N GLU A 538 -0.23 -14.55 -39.35
CA GLU A 538 0.51 -15.43 -40.26
C GLU A 538 0.47 -14.85 -41.68
N LYS A 539 1.66 -14.66 -42.27
CA LYS A 539 1.83 -14.32 -43.69
C LYS A 539 2.91 -15.19 -44.31
N GLY A 540 2.50 -16.13 -45.16
CA GLY A 540 3.41 -17.10 -45.77
C GLY A 540 4.00 -18.06 -44.72
N GLN A 541 5.31 -18.01 -44.50
CA GLN A 541 6.01 -18.80 -43.47
C GLN A 541 6.38 -18.00 -42.21
N LYS A 542 6.07 -16.70 -42.18
CA LYS A 542 6.40 -15.83 -41.05
C LYS A 542 5.20 -15.69 -40.11
N LEU A 543 5.51 -15.67 -38.82
CA LEU A 543 4.58 -15.57 -37.71
C LEU A 543 4.94 -14.35 -36.86
N TRP A 544 3.91 -13.60 -36.48
CA TRP A 544 4.01 -12.47 -35.57
C TRP A 544 2.94 -12.61 -34.48
N TYR A 545 3.26 -12.16 -33.28
CA TYR A 545 2.34 -12.12 -32.14
C TYR A 545 2.12 -10.67 -31.72
N ALA A 546 0.90 -10.33 -31.33
CA ALA A 546 0.57 -9.00 -30.82
C ALA A 546 -0.18 -9.12 -29.48
N TYR A 547 0.16 -8.23 -28.55
CA TYR A 547 -0.37 -8.15 -27.20
C TYR A 547 -1.39 -7.01 -27.04
N SER A 548 -1.54 -6.15 -28.04
CA SER A 548 -2.57 -5.10 -28.11
C SER A 548 -3.11 -4.89 -29.53
N ASP A 549 -4.26 -4.22 -29.64
CA ASP A 549 -4.82 -3.81 -30.94
C ASP A 549 -3.91 -2.82 -31.69
N GLU A 550 -3.20 -1.97 -30.95
CA GLU A 550 -2.25 -1.00 -31.51
C GLU A 550 -1.03 -1.70 -32.10
N GLU A 551 -0.51 -2.70 -31.39
CA GLU A 551 0.61 -3.52 -31.85
C GLU A 551 0.21 -4.35 -33.07
N LEU A 552 -0.99 -4.94 -33.07
CA LEU A 552 -1.52 -5.65 -34.25
C LEU A 552 -1.61 -4.71 -35.45
N ASN A 553 -2.15 -3.50 -35.27
CA ASN A 553 -2.24 -2.51 -36.35
C ASN A 553 -0.87 -2.08 -36.87
N SER A 554 0.12 -1.93 -35.98
CA SER A 554 1.50 -1.60 -36.33
C SER A 554 2.13 -2.72 -37.17
N ILE A 555 2.02 -3.98 -36.73
CA ILE A 555 2.50 -5.16 -37.45
C ILE A 555 1.81 -5.27 -38.82
N ILE A 556 0.49 -5.08 -38.89
CA ILE A 556 -0.25 -5.10 -40.17
C ILE A 556 0.22 -3.99 -41.12
N THR A 557 0.56 -2.81 -40.59
CA THR A 557 1.04 -1.68 -41.38
C THR A 557 2.43 -1.96 -41.96
N GLU A 558 3.32 -2.57 -41.19
CA GLU A 558 4.65 -2.98 -41.66
C GLU A 558 4.59 -4.14 -42.66
N VAL A 559 3.75 -5.13 -42.38
CA VAL A 559 3.65 -6.37 -43.17
C VAL A 559 2.82 -6.17 -44.46
N GLY A 560 1.99 -5.12 -44.52
CA GLY A 560 1.13 -4.77 -45.64
C GLY A 560 -0.28 -5.36 -45.52
N ARG A 561 -1.31 -4.54 -45.77
CA ARG A 561 -2.74 -4.89 -45.71
C ARG A 561 -3.20 -5.65 -46.96
N ASP A 562 -2.72 -6.88 -47.13
CA ASP A 562 -3.10 -7.75 -48.24
C ASP A 562 -4.09 -8.84 -47.77
N GLN A 563 -4.87 -9.44 -48.69
CA GLN A 563 -5.81 -10.54 -48.39
C GLN A 563 -5.14 -11.85 -47.91
N ASN A 564 -3.81 -11.91 -47.88
CA ASN A 564 -3.04 -13.09 -47.47
C ASN A 564 -2.70 -13.11 -45.97
N ASN A 565 -3.09 -12.10 -45.20
CA ASN A 565 -2.84 -12.05 -43.76
C ASN A 565 -3.90 -12.90 -43.04
N LYS A 566 -3.49 -14.00 -42.41
CA LYS A 566 -4.37 -14.78 -41.53
C LYS A 566 -4.17 -14.30 -40.11
N ILE A 567 -5.20 -13.69 -39.53
CA ILE A 567 -5.20 -13.21 -38.15
C ILE A 567 -6.04 -14.19 -37.32
N GLN A 568 -5.43 -14.79 -36.30
CA GLN A 568 -6.09 -15.59 -35.29
C GLN A 568 -6.09 -14.81 -33.98
N ARG A 569 -7.26 -14.67 -33.35
CA ARG A 569 -7.38 -14.16 -31.98
C ARG A 569 -7.40 -15.34 -31.03
N TYR A 570 -6.52 -15.33 -30.02
CA TYR A 570 -6.54 -16.34 -28.97
C TYR A 570 -7.65 -16.01 -27.98
N LYS A 571 -8.43 -17.02 -27.60
CA LYS A 571 -9.44 -16.89 -26.53
C LYS A 571 -9.01 -17.52 -25.21
N GLY A 572 -8.15 -18.54 -25.27
CA GLY A 572 -7.62 -19.21 -24.09
C GLY A 572 -6.28 -19.87 -24.40
N LEU A 573 -5.51 -20.15 -23.34
CA LEU A 573 -4.18 -20.75 -23.41
C LEU A 573 -4.21 -22.16 -24.01
N GLY A 574 -5.34 -22.85 -23.90
CA GLY A 574 -5.54 -24.18 -24.48
C GLY A 574 -5.60 -24.22 -26.02
N GLU A 575 -5.76 -23.07 -26.68
CA GLU A 575 -5.72 -22.96 -28.15
C GLU A 575 -4.29 -22.91 -28.70
N MET A 576 -3.30 -22.69 -27.83
CA MET A 576 -1.89 -22.66 -28.18
C MET A 576 -1.29 -24.07 -28.08
N ASP A 577 -0.50 -24.45 -29.07
CA ASP A 577 0.34 -25.63 -28.94
C ASP A 577 1.51 -25.35 -27.95
N ALA A 578 2.24 -26.40 -27.56
CA ALA A 578 3.29 -26.29 -26.57
C ALA A 578 4.47 -25.40 -27.02
N GLU A 579 4.74 -25.34 -28.33
CA GLU A 579 5.84 -24.53 -28.87
C GLU A 579 5.46 -23.06 -28.86
N GLN A 580 4.25 -22.73 -29.29
CA GLN A 580 3.69 -21.37 -29.22
C GLN A 580 3.67 -20.87 -27.77
N LEU A 581 3.14 -21.67 -26.84
CA LEU A 581 3.07 -21.29 -25.43
C LEU A 581 4.46 -21.02 -24.82
N TRP A 582 5.44 -21.83 -25.21
CA TRP A 582 6.84 -21.60 -24.83
C TRP A 582 7.34 -20.25 -25.36
N GLU A 583 7.31 -20.06 -26.68
CA GLU A 583 7.90 -18.89 -27.34
C GLU A 583 7.29 -17.55 -26.93
N THR A 584 6.01 -17.53 -26.56
CA THR A 584 5.29 -16.28 -26.31
C THR A 584 5.17 -15.92 -24.83
N THR A 585 5.04 -16.93 -23.95
CA THR A 585 4.54 -16.72 -22.58
C THR A 585 5.44 -17.36 -21.52
N MET A 586 6.15 -18.44 -21.82
CA MET A 586 6.95 -19.17 -20.83
C MET A 586 8.46 -18.98 -20.95
N ASP A 587 8.97 -18.65 -22.15
CA ASP A 587 10.39 -18.43 -22.42
C ASP A 587 10.91 -17.18 -21.69
N PRO A 588 11.86 -17.31 -20.74
CA PRO A 588 12.44 -16.18 -20.04
C PRO A 588 13.08 -15.11 -20.93
N GLU A 589 13.51 -15.45 -22.14
CA GLU A 589 14.16 -14.49 -23.07
C GLU A 589 13.15 -13.62 -23.84
N ARG A 590 11.90 -14.06 -23.98
CA ARG A 590 10.90 -13.43 -24.85
C ARG A 590 9.64 -12.96 -24.14
N ARG A 591 9.26 -13.61 -23.04
CA ARG A 591 7.99 -13.35 -22.36
C ARG A 591 7.94 -11.97 -21.70
N VAL A 592 6.73 -11.47 -21.54
CA VAL A 592 6.42 -10.30 -20.71
C VAL A 592 5.64 -10.75 -19.48
N LEU A 593 6.09 -10.33 -18.31
CA LEU A 593 5.43 -10.60 -17.03
C LEU A 593 5.08 -9.27 -16.37
N LEU A 594 3.84 -9.15 -15.89
CA LEU A 594 3.42 -8.04 -15.06
C LEU A 594 3.73 -8.37 -13.62
N ARG A 595 4.68 -7.65 -13.01
CA ARG A 595 5.00 -7.81 -11.59
C ARG A 595 3.92 -7.16 -10.74
N VAL A 596 3.32 -7.92 -9.83
CA VAL A 596 2.36 -7.39 -8.87
C VAL A 596 3.14 -6.61 -7.81
N ASN A 597 2.80 -5.34 -7.64
CA ASN A 597 3.39 -4.47 -6.61
C ASN A 597 2.29 -4.07 -5.62
N MET A 598 2.69 -3.85 -4.38
CA MET A 598 1.82 -3.33 -3.33
C MET A 598 2.44 -2.05 -2.78
N ASP A 599 1.68 -0.96 -2.78
CA ASP A 599 2.10 0.27 -2.15
C ASP A 599 1.75 0.24 -0.66
N GLU A 600 2.78 0.20 0.18
CA GLU A 600 2.62 0.06 1.63
C GLU A 600 1.98 1.28 2.29
N GLU A 601 2.08 2.44 1.65
CA GLU A 601 1.45 3.67 2.13
C GLU A 601 -0.08 3.63 1.97
N SER A 602 -0.58 2.80 1.06
CA SER A 602 -1.99 2.71 0.67
C SER A 602 -2.68 1.43 1.16
N ILE A 603 -2.11 0.70 2.13
CA ILE A 603 -2.62 -0.62 2.58
C ILE A 603 -4.07 -0.55 3.07
N SER A 604 -4.45 0.50 3.81
CA SER A 604 -5.81 0.70 4.32
C SER A 604 -6.87 0.66 3.24
N GLU A 605 -6.51 1.15 2.08
CA GLU A 605 -7.42 1.34 0.96
C GLU A 605 -7.33 0.17 -0.03
N LEU A 606 -6.17 -0.46 -0.16
CA LEU A 606 -6.07 -1.77 -0.79
C LEU A 606 -6.96 -2.79 -0.07
N ASP A 607 -6.94 -2.80 1.26
CA ASP A 607 -7.85 -3.62 2.07
C ASP A 607 -9.32 -3.30 1.79
N LEU A 608 -9.69 -2.02 1.79
CA LEU A 608 -11.06 -1.61 1.47
C LEU A 608 -11.46 -2.04 0.05
N THR A 609 -10.54 -1.96 -0.91
CA THR A 609 -10.78 -2.39 -2.30
C THR A 609 -11.03 -3.89 -2.36
N PHE A 610 -10.17 -4.71 -1.73
CA PHE A 610 -10.38 -6.16 -1.65
C PHE A 610 -11.68 -6.50 -0.92
N THR A 611 -12.00 -5.86 0.21
CA THR A 611 -13.27 -6.06 0.90
C THR A 611 -14.46 -5.65 0.05
N THR A 612 -14.41 -4.54 -0.68
CA THR A 612 -15.52 -4.06 -1.52
C THR A 612 -15.78 -5.02 -2.67
N LEU A 613 -14.73 -5.44 -3.36
CA LEU A 613 -14.83 -6.32 -4.53
C LEU A 613 -15.11 -7.77 -4.14
N MET A 614 -14.49 -8.27 -3.07
CA MET A 614 -14.48 -9.69 -2.72
C MET A 614 -15.32 -10.02 -1.47
N GLY A 615 -15.77 -9.03 -0.69
CA GLY A 615 -16.53 -9.22 0.55
C GLY A 615 -18.02 -9.52 0.36
N ASP A 616 -18.77 -9.58 1.45
CA ASP A 616 -20.17 -10.06 1.44
C ASP A 616 -21.22 -9.02 1.04
N GLN A 617 -20.92 -7.74 1.20
CA GLN A 617 -21.85 -6.67 0.86
C GLN A 617 -21.91 -6.43 -0.66
N VAL A 618 -23.13 -6.41 -1.20
CA VAL A 618 -23.38 -6.24 -2.64
C VAL A 618 -23.37 -4.77 -3.05
N GLU A 619 -23.88 -3.90 -2.19
CA GLU A 619 -24.19 -2.52 -2.54
C GLU A 619 -22.94 -1.66 -2.77
N PRO A 620 -21.94 -1.68 -1.87
CA PRO A 620 -20.66 -1.00 -2.11
C PRO A 620 -19.96 -1.48 -3.38
N ARG A 621 -20.09 -2.77 -3.70
CA ARG A 621 -19.55 -3.33 -4.94
C ARG A 621 -20.27 -2.80 -6.16
N ARG A 622 -21.60 -2.67 -6.10
CA ARG A 622 -22.41 -2.11 -7.18
C ARG A 622 -22.01 -0.66 -7.45
N GLU A 623 -21.92 0.16 -6.40
CA GLU A 623 -21.47 1.56 -6.50
C GLU A 623 -20.07 1.66 -7.12
N PHE A 624 -19.15 0.79 -6.70
CA PHE A 624 -17.81 0.72 -7.31
C PHE A 624 -17.86 0.41 -8.80
N ILE A 625 -18.68 -0.58 -9.20
CA ILE A 625 -18.83 -0.96 -10.62
C ILE A 625 -19.46 0.19 -11.41
N GLU A 626 -20.50 0.85 -10.89
CA GLU A 626 -21.18 1.97 -11.55
C GLU A 626 -20.24 3.17 -11.75
N ALA A 627 -19.44 3.52 -10.74
CA ALA A 627 -18.47 4.61 -10.82
C ALA A 627 -17.34 4.32 -11.83
N ASN A 628 -16.98 3.05 -12.02
CA ASN A 628 -15.89 2.62 -12.89
C ASN A 628 -16.35 2.06 -14.25
N ALA A 629 -17.67 2.01 -14.51
CA ALA A 629 -18.23 1.38 -15.71
C ALA A 629 -17.71 2.01 -17.02
N LYS A 630 -17.36 3.31 -16.99
CA LYS A 630 -16.80 4.04 -18.14
C LYS A 630 -15.44 3.49 -18.63
N TYR A 631 -14.73 2.75 -17.79
CA TYR A 631 -13.44 2.14 -18.14
C TYR A 631 -13.57 0.75 -18.75
N VAL A 632 -14.79 0.18 -18.80
CA VAL A 632 -15.01 -1.18 -19.31
C VAL A 632 -15.12 -1.15 -20.83
N THR A 633 -14.06 -1.62 -21.50
CA THR A 633 -14.01 -1.76 -22.96
C THR A 633 -14.53 -3.11 -23.47
N ASN A 634 -14.50 -4.16 -22.64
CA ASN A 634 -14.90 -5.52 -22.97
C ASN A 634 -16.06 -5.99 -22.08
N LEU A 635 -17.30 -5.66 -22.46
CA LEU A 635 -18.50 -6.32 -21.94
C LEU A 635 -18.87 -7.45 -22.89
N ASP A 636 -18.87 -8.70 -22.39
CA ASP A 636 -19.68 -9.74 -23.02
C ASP A 636 -21.15 -9.37 -22.74
N ILE A 637 -21.86 -8.88 -23.75
CA ILE A 637 -23.31 -8.62 -23.73
C ILE A 637 -24.06 -9.86 -24.13
#